data_AF-A0A0W3PP90-F1
#
_entry.id   AF-A0A0W3PP90-F1
#
_cell.length_a   1.000
_cell.length_b   1.000
_cell.length_c   1.000
_cell.angle_alpha   90.00
_cell.angle_beta   90.00
_cell.angle_gamma   90.00
#
_symmetry.space_group_name_H-M   'P 1'
#
loop_
_entity.id
_entity.type
_entity.pdbx_description
1 polymer ?
#
loop_
_entity_poly.entity_id
_entity_poly.type
_entity_poly.pdbx_seq_one_letter_code
_entity_poly.pdbx_strand_id
1 'polypeptide(L)'
;MQFSRVEPRSQLALSFLFICCSIKPALAHDHFNPLSLENDEPGVENVDLSVFEKGGQAEGTYNVDIYINNTSVETKNIAFKNKKSADNKLSLQPCLSVEQLKQWGVKTENFPELKNDPNGCTDLSLLAGAVAKFNVIGNRLDLAIPQIALIADPREFVPTSEWDEGINAFLLNYSFTGSQDHDIDENRTENSEYANLRPGINIGAWRFRNYSTWNHDSDGQNSWDSAYTYVSRDIEFLKGQLIAGENNTPADVFDSISFKGVQISSDDDMLPDSMKGFAPVIRGVAKSSAQVTVEQNGYTIYKTNVPAGPFAINDLYPTGGSGDLYVTIKESDGSEQHFIVPYASVPVLQREGHLKYDLTVGRTRSSDTHSAQQNFAELTALYGLAGGITAYGGIESTLSNDVYHAALIGTGLNLGDLGALSLDVTNSWSKIKAGDVVSDTLTGQSWRIRYSKDIQSTGTNFTVAGYRYSTKDYYALEDVLDTYSDNSHYDHVRNRTDLSLSQDIIYGSISLTLYNEDYWNDTHTTSLGIGYNNTWHNVSYGINYSYTLNADNSQDEDDDTEDSNDQQISINISIPLDAFMPSTYATYNMNSAKDGDTTHTVGLNGTALAQKNLSWSVQEGYSSQEKATSGNVSATYNGTYADINGGYSYDNHMRRLNYGVQGGVLLHRNGLTLSQPMDDTIILVKAPGAAGVPVNNETGVDTDFRGYAVVPYASPYHRNEVSLDTTGIRKNIELIDTSKTLVPTRGAVVRAEYKTNIGYKALMVLTRINNLPVPFGATVSSLTKPDNHSSFVGDAGQAWLTGLEKQGRLLVKWGPTAADRCQVSYRIPSSPSASGVEILHEQCQ
;
A
#
# COMPACT_ATOMS: atom_id res chain seq x y z
N MET A 1 65.17 36.46 48.71
CA MET A 1 64.24 36.86 47.64
C MET A 1 62.86 36.96 48.29
N GLN A 2 62.65 37.97 49.13
CA GLN A 2 62.12 39.33 48.85
C GLN A 2 60.64 39.29 48.41
N PHE A 3 59.65 39.69 49.20
CA PHE A 3 59.65 40.19 50.58
C PHE A 3 58.34 39.78 51.27
N SER A 4 58.49 39.39 52.53
CA SER A 4 57.47 39.00 53.48
C SER A 4 56.77 40.17 54.16
N ARG A 5 55.66 39.83 54.82
CA ARG A 5 55.06 40.45 56.03
C ARG A 5 54.34 41.77 55.83
N VAL A 6 53.03 41.75 56.15
CA VAL A 6 52.45 42.58 57.20
C VAL A 6 51.24 41.84 57.82
N GLU A 7 51.33 41.49 59.11
CA GLU A 7 50.17 41.42 60.02
C GLU A 7 49.89 42.84 60.51
N PRO A 8 48.63 43.28 60.78
CA PRO A 8 48.04 42.97 62.09
C PRO A 8 46.49 43.02 62.21
N ARG A 9 46.02 42.70 63.43
CA ARG A 9 44.76 43.09 64.12
C ARG A 9 43.66 42.04 64.27
N SER A 10 43.98 41.08 65.13
CA SER A 10 43.14 40.04 65.72
C SER A 10 42.29 40.48 66.93
N GLN A 11 41.62 41.65 66.90
CA GLN A 11 40.68 42.02 67.98
C GLN A 11 39.37 42.72 67.54
N LEU A 12 39.15 42.99 66.25
CA LEU A 12 37.83 43.37 65.73
C LEU A 12 37.02 42.20 65.15
N ALA A 13 37.67 41.04 64.93
CA ALA A 13 37.06 39.90 64.25
C ALA A 13 36.04 39.13 65.11
N LEU A 14 36.13 39.17 66.45
CA LEU A 14 35.21 38.43 67.32
C LEU A 14 33.87 39.16 67.55
N SER A 15 33.86 40.49 67.44
CA SER A 15 32.64 41.31 67.60
C SER A 15 31.78 41.34 66.33
N PHE A 16 32.40 41.17 65.16
CA PHE A 16 31.70 41.03 63.88
C PHE A 16 31.13 39.62 63.65
N LEU A 17 31.74 38.58 64.24
CA LEU A 17 31.25 37.20 64.11
C LEU A 17 29.93 36.97 64.86
N PHE A 18 29.70 37.66 65.99
CA PHE A 18 28.43 37.56 66.73
C PHE A 18 27.28 38.33 66.07
N ILE A 19 27.57 39.34 65.23
CA ILE A 19 26.56 40.09 64.48
C ILE A 19 26.18 39.35 63.18
N CYS A 20 27.10 38.62 62.55
CA CYS A 20 26.79 37.79 61.38
C CYS A 20 26.01 36.50 61.68
N CYS A 21 26.08 35.96 62.91
CA CYS A 21 25.30 34.76 63.29
C CYS A 21 23.84 35.03 63.69
N SER A 22 23.40 36.30 63.70
CA SER A 22 22.02 36.68 64.05
C SER A 22 21.16 37.11 62.84
N ILE A 23 21.72 37.06 61.62
CA ILE A 23 20.96 37.34 60.40
C ILE A 23 20.30 36.03 59.96
N LYS A 24 19.05 35.82 60.39
CA LYS A 24 18.18 34.87 59.68
C LYS A 24 18.13 35.35 58.22
N PRO A 25 18.31 34.48 57.21
CA PRO A 25 17.97 34.86 55.86
C PRO A 25 16.48 35.19 55.89
N ALA A 26 16.15 36.48 55.79
CA ALA A 26 14.81 36.89 55.45
C ALA A 26 14.63 36.46 54.00
N LEU A 27 14.10 35.25 53.80
CA LEU A 27 13.47 34.88 52.54
C LEU A 27 12.27 35.81 52.40
N ALA A 28 12.49 36.94 51.74
CA ALA A 28 11.40 37.73 51.22
C ALA A 28 10.67 36.82 50.23
N HIS A 29 9.40 36.53 50.51
CA HIS A 29 8.53 35.87 49.56
C HIS A 29 8.22 36.87 48.45
N ASP A 30 8.17 36.42 47.19
CA ASP A 30 7.75 37.27 46.08
C ASP A 30 6.28 37.67 46.32
N HIS A 31 6.06 38.92 46.76
CA HIS A 31 4.75 39.46 47.10
C HIS A 31 4.34 40.46 46.02
N PHE A 32 3.27 40.15 45.30
CA PHE A 32 2.72 41.03 44.28
C PHE A 32 1.73 41.99 44.93
N ASN A 33 1.94 43.30 44.84
CA ASN A 33 1.02 44.26 45.45
C ASN A 33 -0.34 44.28 44.71
N PRO A 34 -1.44 43.79 45.31
CA PRO A 34 -2.73 43.67 44.64
C PRO A 34 -3.31 45.03 44.23
N LEU A 35 -2.96 46.10 44.95
CA LEU A 35 -3.37 47.48 44.67
C LEU A 35 -2.85 48.00 43.31
N SER A 36 -1.90 47.30 42.69
CA SER A 36 -1.37 47.66 41.36
C SER A 36 -2.31 47.23 40.21
N LEU A 37 -3.33 46.42 40.50
CA LEU A 37 -4.34 45.95 39.55
C LEU A 37 -5.67 46.75 39.65
N GLU A 38 -5.81 47.64 40.63
CA GLU A 38 -7.01 48.45 40.83
C GLU A 38 -6.94 49.73 40.00
N ASN A 39 -7.78 49.84 38.97
CA ASN A 39 -8.24 51.14 38.47
C ASN A 39 -9.46 51.56 39.33
N ASP A 40 -9.49 52.81 39.79
CA ASP A 40 -10.46 53.44 40.70
C ASP A 40 -11.97 53.18 40.38
N GLU A 41 -12.48 51.98 40.63
CA GLU A 41 -13.92 51.71 40.74
C GLU A 41 -14.27 51.26 42.18
N PRO A 42 -15.18 51.96 42.88
CA PRO A 42 -15.53 51.62 44.26
C PRO A 42 -16.43 50.38 44.28
N GLY A 43 -15.92 49.25 44.78
CA GLY A 43 -16.72 48.06 45.07
C GLY A 43 -16.03 46.69 44.93
N VAL A 44 -14.75 46.62 44.55
CA VAL A 44 -14.06 45.33 44.39
C VAL A 44 -13.31 44.99 45.70
N GLU A 45 -13.69 43.87 46.34
CA GLU A 45 -12.99 43.35 47.52
C GLU A 45 -11.62 42.76 47.16
N ASN A 46 -10.68 42.84 48.12
CA ASN A 46 -9.33 42.28 48.06
C ASN A 46 -9.29 40.89 47.41
N VAL A 47 -8.67 40.79 46.23
CA VAL A 47 -8.44 39.50 45.55
C VAL A 47 -7.31 38.75 46.26
N ASP A 48 -7.59 37.54 46.75
CA ASP A 48 -6.58 36.65 47.35
C ASP A 48 -5.66 36.07 46.27
N LEU A 49 -4.43 36.60 46.18
CA LEU A 49 -3.40 36.18 45.23
C LEU A 49 -2.40 35.15 45.81
N SER A 50 -2.64 34.63 47.03
CA SER A 50 -1.69 33.78 47.77
C SER A 50 -1.30 32.47 47.05
N VAL A 51 -2.13 32.00 46.10
CA VAL A 51 -1.84 30.83 45.26
C VAL A 51 -0.78 31.14 44.21
N PHE A 52 -0.80 32.34 43.62
CA PHE A 52 0.14 32.77 42.58
C PHE A 52 1.50 33.16 43.17
N GLU A 53 1.53 33.72 44.39
CA GLU A 53 2.76 34.11 45.10
C GLU A 53 3.67 32.91 45.42
N LYS A 54 3.12 31.70 45.51
CA LYS A 54 3.87 30.45 45.72
C LYS A 54 4.25 29.74 44.42
N GLY A 55 4.06 30.38 43.26
CA GLY A 55 4.22 29.77 41.94
C GLY A 55 3.19 28.68 41.64
N GLY A 56 2.10 28.62 42.42
CA GLY A 56 0.98 27.70 42.24
C GLY A 56 -0.04 28.23 41.24
N GLN A 57 -0.82 27.31 40.67
CA GLN A 57 -1.92 27.62 39.77
C GLN A 57 -3.24 27.32 40.50
N ALA A 58 -4.29 28.08 40.21
CA ALA A 58 -5.59 27.89 40.86
C ALA A 58 -6.21 26.54 40.47
N GLU A 59 -6.89 25.90 41.42
CA GLU A 59 -7.75 24.75 41.11
C GLU A 59 -8.98 25.23 40.35
N GLY A 60 -9.45 24.41 39.42
CA GLY A 60 -10.61 24.79 38.62
C GLY A 60 -10.76 23.94 37.37
N THR A 61 -11.79 24.24 36.61
CA THR A 61 -12.02 23.63 35.30
C THR A 61 -11.48 24.55 34.22
N TYR A 62 -10.56 24.04 33.42
CA TYR A 62 -9.93 24.78 32.34
C TYR A 62 -10.34 24.17 31.00
N ASN A 63 -10.65 25.02 30.01
CA ASN A 63 -10.78 24.58 28.63
C ASN A 63 -9.38 24.41 28.06
N VAL A 64 -8.97 23.18 27.76
CA VAL A 64 -7.59 22.87 27.39
C VAL A 64 -7.53 22.06 26.12
N ASP A 65 -6.52 22.33 25.30
CA ASP A 65 -6.10 21.48 24.19
C ASP A 65 -5.29 20.31 24.76
N ILE A 66 -5.77 19.09 24.57
CA ILE A 66 -5.14 17.87 25.07
C ILE A 66 -4.20 17.30 24.02
N TYR A 67 -2.95 17.11 24.41
CA TYR A 67 -1.91 16.48 23.61
C TYR A 67 -1.44 15.20 24.29
N ILE A 68 -1.41 14.08 23.56
CA ILE A 68 -0.78 12.84 24.01
C ILE A 68 0.47 12.60 23.17
N ASN A 69 1.63 12.50 23.81
CA ASN A 69 2.92 12.30 23.13
C ASN A 69 3.17 13.30 21.97
N ASN A 70 2.80 14.57 22.17
CA ASN A 70 2.83 15.68 21.19
C ASN A 70 1.83 15.60 20.02
N THR A 71 0.91 14.64 20.02
CA THR A 71 -0.21 14.58 19.06
C THR A 71 -1.44 15.23 19.68
N SER A 72 -2.06 16.17 18.96
CA SER A 72 -3.32 16.80 19.38
C SER A 72 -4.45 15.77 19.34
N VAL A 73 -5.20 15.65 20.44
CA VAL A 73 -6.29 14.66 20.57
C VAL A 73 -7.65 15.34 20.48
N GLU A 74 -7.91 16.30 21.35
CA GLU A 74 -9.21 16.99 21.45
C GLU A 74 -9.03 18.29 22.27
N THR A 75 -10.01 19.20 22.23
CA THR A 75 -10.11 20.35 23.14
C THR A 75 -11.29 20.15 24.08
N LYS A 76 -11.06 20.16 25.40
CA LYS A 76 -12.10 19.83 26.39
C LYS A 76 -11.93 20.56 27.71
N ASN A 77 -13.04 20.72 28.44
CA ASN A 77 -13.01 21.21 29.81
C ASN A 77 -12.52 20.12 30.76
N ILE A 78 -11.34 20.29 31.35
CA ILE A 78 -10.73 19.35 32.31
C ILE A 78 -10.67 20.00 33.69
N ALA A 79 -11.08 19.26 34.72
CA ALA A 79 -10.96 19.69 36.10
C ALA A 79 -9.54 19.42 36.62
N PHE A 80 -8.96 20.39 37.31
CA PHE A 80 -7.59 20.34 37.81
C PHE A 80 -7.55 20.55 39.32
N LYS A 81 -6.77 19.71 40.02
CA LYS A 81 -6.61 19.74 41.47
C LYS A 81 -5.13 19.81 41.86
N ASN A 82 -4.80 20.50 42.94
CA ASN A 82 -3.42 20.55 43.42
C ASN A 82 -3.06 19.26 44.14
N LYS A 83 -2.03 18.57 43.64
CA LYS A 83 -1.39 17.41 44.29
C LYS A 83 0.04 17.81 44.67
N LYS A 84 0.45 17.50 45.90
CA LYS A 84 1.84 17.71 46.32
C LYS A 84 2.74 16.68 45.63
N SER A 85 3.74 17.16 44.91
CA SER A 85 4.80 16.31 44.33
C SER A 85 5.75 15.79 45.42
N ALA A 86 6.59 14.80 45.09
CA ALA A 86 7.60 14.22 45.99
C ALA A 86 8.56 15.27 46.60
N ASP A 87 8.79 16.38 45.88
CA ASP A 87 9.61 17.52 46.35
C ASP A 87 8.83 18.58 47.16
N ASN A 88 7.63 18.23 47.64
CA ASN A 88 6.74 19.09 48.43
C ASN A 88 6.27 20.39 47.72
N LYS A 89 6.41 20.45 46.38
CA LYS A 89 5.85 21.50 45.52
C LYS A 89 4.40 21.16 45.15
N LEU A 90 3.50 22.15 45.22
CA LEU A 90 2.14 22.04 44.73
C LEU A 90 2.15 22.04 43.20
N SER A 91 1.64 20.97 42.59
CA SER A 91 1.48 20.86 41.14
C SER A 91 0.04 20.60 40.77
N LEU A 92 -0.45 21.29 39.74
CA LEU A 92 -1.80 21.15 39.25
C LEU A 92 -1.90 19.86 38.41
N GLN A 93 -2.69 18.89 38.86
CA GLN A 93 -2.88 17.59 38.19
C GLN A 93 -4.28 17.50 37.58
N PRO A 94 -4.42 16.97 36.36
CA PRO A 94 -5.72 16.78 35.74
C PRO A 94 -6.49 15.64 36.44
N CYS A 95 -7.79 15.83 36.63
CA CYS A 95 -8.73 14.76 36.98
C CYS A 95 -9.23 14.12 35.68
N LEU A 96 -8.68 12.95 35.34
CA LEU A 96 -9.05 12.17 34.16
C LEU A 96 -9.79 10.91 34.61
N SER A 97 -10.87 10.53 33.93
CA SER A 97 -11.54 9.26 34.18
C SER A 97 -10.92 8.13 33.33
N VAL A 98 -11.13 6.88 33.75
CA VAL A 98 -10.71 5.70 32.98
C VAL A 98 -11.35 5.69 31.59
N GLU A 99 -12.61 6.11 31.48
CA GLU A 99 -13.33 6.21 30.21
C GLU A 99 -12.71 7.26 29.28
N GLN A 100 -12.26 8.41 29.81
CA GLN A 100 -11.56 9.42 29.02
C GLN A 100 -10.21 8.90 28.52
N LEU A 101 -9.44 8.24 29.38
CA LEU A 101 -8.18 7.62 28.97
C LEU A 101 -8.41 6.55 27.90
N LYS A 102 -9.45 5.72 28.04
CA LYS A 102 -9.82 4.72 27.03
C LYS A 102 -10.20 5.36 25.69
N GLN A 103 -10.95 6.46 25.71
CA GLN A 103 -11.32 7.22 24.51
C GLN A 103 -10.10 7.84 23.81
N TRP A 104 -9.10 8.26 24.58
CA TRP A 104 -7.85 8.81 24.05
C TRP A 104 -6.80 7.73 23.70
N GLY A 105 -7.21 6.46 23.61
CA GLY A 105 -6.36 5.38 23.14
C GLY A 105 -5.50 4.71 24.21
N VAL A 106 -5.73 4.93 25.51
CA VAL A 106 -5.01 4.18 26.57
C VAL A 106 -5.61 2.77 26.71
N LYS A 107 -4.75 1.75 26.73
CA LYS A 107 -5.11 0.33 26.95
C LYS A 107 -5.46 0.07 28.42
N THR A 108 -6.52 0.69 28.92
CA THR A 108 -6.94 0.60 30.33
C THR A 108 -7.22 -0.82 30.80
N GLU A 109 -7.57 -1.72 29.87
CA GLU A 109 -7.84 -3.14 30.13
C GLU A 109 -6.60 -3.92 30.60
N ASN A 110 -5.39 -3.47 30.22
CA ASN A 110 -4.13 -4.07 30.65
C ASN A 110 -3.72 -3.64 32.07
N PHE A 111 -4.43 -2.68 32.67
CA PHE A 111 -4.13 -2.11 33.99
C PHE A 111 -5.36 -2.22 34.90
N PRO A 112 -5.70 -3.41 35.41
CA PRO A 112 -6.92 -3.63 36.21
C PRO A 112 -6.94 -2.85 37.54
N GLU A 113 -5.79 -2.34 37.99
CA GLU A 113 -5.63 -1.47 39.15
C GLU A 113 -6.05 -0.01 38.87
N LEU A 114 -6.09 0.39 37.59
CA LEU A 114 -6.52 1.71 37.14
C LEU A 114 -8.05 1.83 37.26
N LYS A 115 -8.51 2.38 38.39
CA LYS A 115 -9.93 2.60 38.69
C LYS A 115 -10.21 4.07 38.93
N ASN A 116 -11.47 4.46 38.73
CA ASN A 116 -11.96 5.77 39.12
C ASN A 116 -12.12 5.80 40.65
N ASP A 117 -11.61 6.86 41.28
CA ASP A 117 -11.85 7.18 42.68
C ASP A 117 -13.31 7.65 42.89
N PRO A 118 -13.77 7.88 44.14
CA PRO A 118 -15.12 8.40 44.40
C PRO A 118 -15.46 9.75 43.75
N ASN A 119 -14.44 10.49 43.28
CA ASN A 119 -14.59 11.77 42.58
C ASN A 119 -14.53 11.62 41.06
N GLY A 120 -14.44 10.39 40.52
CA GLY A 120 -14.36 10.11 39.09
C GLY A 120 -12.98 10.30 38.47
N CYS A 121 -11.92 10.49 39.27
CA CYS A 121 -10.54 10.67 38.79
C CYS A 121 -9.75 9.36 38.91
N THR A 122 -8.82 9.11 38.00
CA THR A 122 -7.89 7.98 38.05
C THR A 122 -6.46 8.44 38.35
N ASP A 123 -5.65 7.56 38.94
CA ASP A 123 -4.26 7.87 39.29
C ASP A 123 -3.31 7.48 38.15
N LEU A 124 -2.86 8.47 37.38
CA LEU A 124 -1.96 8.28 36.25
C LEU A 124 -0.61 7.64 36.63
N SER A 125 -0.18 7.73 37.89
CA SER A 125 1.08 7.12 38.33
C SER A 125 1.07 5.58 38.29
N LEU A 126 -0.11 4.96 38.18
CA LEU A 126 -0.24 3.51 37.96
C LEU A 126 0.25 3.08 36.57
N LEU A 127 0.32 4.02 35.61
CA LEU A 127 0.98 3.81 34.32
C LEU A 127 2.46 4.18 34.47
N ALA A 128 3.33 3.18 34.63
CA ALA A 128 4.75 3.40 34.87
C ALA A 128 5.40 4.22 33.73
N GLY A 129 5.86 5.43 34.03
CA GLY A 129 6.45 6.36 33.06
C GLY A 129 5.47 7.41 32.50
N ALA A 130 4.20 7.38 32.89
CA ALA A 130 3.23 8.39 32.49
C ALA A 130 3.42 9.72 33.27
N VAL A 131 3.36 10.84 32.55
CA VAL A 131 3.51 12.20 33.12
C VAL A 131 2.45 13.12 32.53
N ALA A 132 1.78 13.88 33.37
CA ALA A 132 0.87 14.95 32.95
C ALA A 132 1.48 16.32 33.27
N LYS A 133 1.53 17.22 32.28
CA LYS A 133 2.02 18.59 32.43
C LYS A 133 1.01 19.57 31.85
N PHE A 134 0.52 20.46 32.70
CA PHE A 134 -0.41 21.51 32.27
C PHE A 134 0.32 22.84 32.06
N ASN A 135 0.13 23.43 30.88
CA ASN A 135 0.57 24.77 30.52
C ASN A 135 -0.62 25.73 30.51
N VAL A 136 -0.78 26.48 31.59
CA VAL A 136 -1.87 27.46 31.76
C VAL A 136 -1.84 28.57 30.71
N ILE A 137 -0.67 29.06 30.30
CA ILE A 137 -0.57 30.20 29.37
C ILE A 137 -1.09 29.82 27.99
N GLY A 138 -0.82 28.59 27.55
CA GLY A 138 -1.27 28.06 26.27
C GLY A 138 -2.57 27.28 26.32
N ASN A 139 -3.23 27.18 27.49
CA ASN A 139 -4.36 26.27 27.72
C ASN A 139 -4.09 24.85 27.18
N ARG A 140 -2.89 24.31 27.43
CA ARG A 140 -2.45 23.04 26.83
C ARG A 140 -2.12 22.01 27.91
N LEU A 141 -2.70 20.83 27.80
CA LEU A 141 -2.39 19.67 28.65
C LEU A 141 -1.56 18.66 27.86
N ASP A 142 -0.29 18.50 28.23
CA ASP A 142 0.61 17.50 27.67
C ASP A 142 0.62 16.23 28.53
N LEU A 143 0.18 15.12 27.96
CA LEU A 143 0.24 13.79 28.53
C LEU A 143 1.33 13.00 27.82
N ALA A 144 2.41 12.68 28.54
CA ALA A 144 3.40 11.72 28.08
C ALA A 144 3.01 10.35 28.62
N ILE A 145 2.57 9.43 27.76
CA ILE A 145 2.14 8.08 28.14
C ILE A 145 3.02 7.08 27.39
N PRO A 146 3.66 6.10 28.07
CA PRO A 146 4.46 5.07 27.40
C PRO A 146 3.67 4.40 26.28
N GLN A 147 4.29 4.26 25.10
CA GLN A 147 3.60 3.74 23.90
C GLN A 147 2.98 2.35 24.13
N ILE A 148 3.60 1.50 24.96
CA ILE A 148 3.06 0.18 25.30
C ILE A 148 1.69 0.23 26.00
N ALA A 149 1.40 1.34 26.70
CA ALA A 149 0.13 1.60 27.37
C ALA A 149 -0.90 2.31 26.46
N LEU A 150 -0.53 2.66 25.22
CA LEU A 150 -1.42 3.21 24.20
C LEU A 150 -1.78 2.14 23.16
N ILE A 151 -2.95 2.29 22.56
CA ILE A 151 -3.31 1.67 21.28
C ILE A 151 -2.40 2.35 20.26
N ALA A 152 -1.51 1.57 19.67
CA ALA A 152 -0.65 2.06 18.62
C ALA A 152 -1.49 2.03 17.34
N ASP A 153 -1.86 3.19 16.82
CA ASP A 153 -2.28 3.30 15.43
C ASP A 153 -1.00 3.16 14.59
N PRO A 154 -0.88 2.10 13.77
CA PRO A 154 0.27 1.95 12.89
C PRO A 154 0.38 3.16 11.95
N ARG A 155 1.59 3.39 11.40
CA ARG A 155 1.73 4.36 10.32
C ARG A 155 0.80 3.99 9.17
N GLU A 156 0.23 5.02 8.55
CA GLU A 156 -0.73 4.89 7.45
C GLU A 156 -2.02 4.15 7.83
N PHE A 157 -2.31 4.05 9.13
CA PHE A 157 -3.61 3.58 9.58
C PHE A 157 -4.73 4.48 9.04
N VAL A 158 -5.71 3.82 8.42
CA VAL A 158 -6.94 4.45 7.93
C VAL A 158 -8.10 3.90 8.74
N PRO A 159 -8.81 4.75 9.52
CA PRO A 159 -10.01 4.32 10.24
C PRO A 159 -11.05 3.74 9.28
N THR A 160 -11.76 2.69 9.70
CA THR A 160 -12.80 2.06 8.87
C THR A 160 -13.95 3.02 8.52
N SER A 161 -14.15 4.09 9.30
CA SER A 161 -15.11 5.15 8.99
C SER A 161 -14.76 5.99 7.75
N GLU A 162 -13.50 5.96 7.31
CA GLU A 162 -13.06 6.62 6.07
C GLU A 162 -13.24 5.71 4.84
N TRP A 163 -13.51 4.41 5.02
CA TRP A 163 -13.64 3.47 3.92
C TRP A 163 -14.91 3.77 3.10
N ASP A 164 -14.73 3.97 1.80
CA ASP A 164 -15.79 4.26 0.85
C ASP A 164 -16.11 3.00 0.04
N GLU A 165 -17.34 2.49 0.22
CA GLU A 165 -17.87 1.34 -0.50
C GLU A 165 -18.12 1.61 -2.00
N GLY A 166 -17.97 2.86 -2.42
CA GLY A 166 -18.14 3.29 -3.79
C GLY A 166 -19.59 3.38 -4.22
N ILE A 167 -19.76 3.58 -5.52
CA ILE A 167 -21.04 3.82 -6.17
C ILE A 167 -21.55 2.54 -6.82
N ASN A 168 -22.86 2.46 -7.00
CA ASN A 168 -23.42 1.42 -7.86
C ASN A 168 -23.00 1.69 -9.31
N ALA A 169 -22.39 0.70 -9.93
CA ALA A 169 -21.88 0.78 -11.30
C ALA A 169 -21.83 -0.62 -11.94
N PHE A 170 -21.85 -0.64 -13.27
CA PHE A 170 -21.50 -1.80 -14.07
C PHE A 170 -20.13 -1.57 -14.68
N LEU A 171 -19.27 -2.58 -14.59
CA LEU A 171 -17.91 -2.59 -15.10
C LEU A 171 -17.82 -3.66 -16.18
N LEU A 172 -17.04 -3.41 -17.23
CA LEU A 172 -16.65 -4.41 -18.21
C LEU A 172 -15.23 -4.12 -18.64
N ASN A 173 -14.30 -5.03 -18.33
CA ASN A 173 -13.05 -5.09 -19.05
C ASN A 173 -13.20 -6.00 -20.26
N TYR A 174 -12.66 -5.57 -21.39
CA TYR A 174 -12.57 -6.37 -22.59
C TYR A 174 -11.11 -6.40 -23.06
N SER A 175 -10.66 -7.56 -23.52
CA SER A 175 -9.41 -7.72 -24.24
C SER A 175 -9.68 -8.64 -25.42
N PHE A 176 -9.31 -8.21 -26.61
CA PHE A 176 -9.46 -8.97 -27.84
C PHE A 176 -8.10 -8.99 -28.52
N THR A 177 -7.63 -10.18 -28.88
CA THR A 177 -6.37 -10.41 -29.57
C THR A 177 -6.59 -11.39 -30.69
N GLY A 178 -5.94 -11.16 -31.82
CA GLY A 178 -5.92 -12.10 -32.92
C GLY A 178 -4.52 -12.21 -33.52
N SER A 179 -4.22 -13.40 -34.03
CA SER A 179 -3.04 -13.66 -34.83
C SER A 179 -3.43 -14.33 -36.14
N GLN A 180 -2.74 -13.93 -37.20
CA GLN A 180 -2.82 -14.59 -38.50
C GLN A 180 -1.43 -15.10 -38.85
N ASP A 181 -1.33 -16.41 -38.94
CA ASP A 181 -0.10 -17.15 -39.19
C ASP A 181 -0.14 -17.72 -40.59
N HIS A 182 0.75 -17.22 -41.44
CA HIS A 182 0.93 -17.75 -42.77
C HIS A 182 2.19 -18.60 -42.79
N ASP A 183 1.97 -19.91 -42.78
CA ASP A 183 3.01 -20.91 -42.98
C ASP A 183 3.46 -20.87 -44.45
N ILE A 184 4.75 -20.61 -44.66
CA ILE A 184 5.38 -20.47 -45.97
C ILE A 184 5.61 -21.86 -46.60
N ASP A 185 5.92 -22.87 -45.79
CA ASP A 185 6.26 -24.22 -46.25
C ASP A 185 5.01 -25.00 -46.70
N GLU A 186 3.93 -24.91 -45.92
CA GLU A 186 2.64 -25.52 -46.25
C GLU A 186 1.76 -24.61 -47.14
N ASN A 187 2.15 -23.34 -47.30
CA ASN A 187 1.35 -22.29 -47.94
C ASN A 187 -0.09 -22.26 -47.38
N ARG A 188 -0.18 -22.36 -46.05
CA ARG A 188 -1.42 -22.41 -45.28
C ARG A 188 -1.54 -21.14 -44.43
N THR A 189 -2.76 -20.71 -44.17
CA THR A 189 -3.02 -19.60 -43.27
C THR A 189 -3.91 -20.07 -42.15
N GLU A 190 -3.40 -19.95 -40.93
CA GLU A 190 -4.09 -20.23 -39.69
C GLU A 190 -4.44 -18.90 -39.02
N ASN A 191 -5.67 -18.81 -38.51
CA ASN A 191 -6.09 -17.65 -37.74
C ASN A 191 -6.45 -18.14 -36.35
N SER A 192 -6.04 -17.39 -35.32
CA SER A 192 -6.48 -17.61 -33.96
C SER A 192 -6.98 -16.29 -33.40
N GLU A 193 -8.19 -16.32 -32.83
CA GLU A 193 -8.78 -15.16 -32.19
C GLU A 193 -9.19 -15.51 -30.76
N TYR A 194 -8.95 -14.57 -29.86
CA TYR A 194 -9.22 -14.70 -28.45
C TYR A 194 -9.87 -13.44 -27.92
N ALA A 195 -10.95 -13.59 -27.16
CA ALA A 195 -11.56 -12.51 -26.42
C ALA A 195 -11.70 -12.87 -24.95
N ASN A 196 -11.36 -11.95 -24.07
CA ASN A 196 -11.56 -12.02 -22.64
C ASN A 196 -12.50 -10.90 -22.21
N LEU A 197 -13.59 -11.27 -21.55
CA LEU A 197 -14.59 -10.36 -21.00
C LEU A 197 -14.67 -10.54 -19.49
N ARG A 198 -14.51 -9.44 -18.75
CA ARG A 198 -14.63 -9.41 -17.29
C ARG A 198 -15.75 -8.45 -16.86
N PRO A 199 -17.03 -8.85 -16.98
CA PRO A 199 -18.12 -8.03 -16.50
C PRO A 199 -18.21 -8.06 -14.97
N GLY A 200 -18.61 -6.93 -14.39
CA GLY A 200 -18.79 -6.76 -12.96
C GLY A 200 -19.94 -5.83 -12.63
N ILE A 201 -20.60 -6.05 -11.49
CA ILE A 201 -21.66 -5.18 -10.97
C ILE A 201 -21.36 -4.87 -9.51
N ASN A 202 -21.40 -3.59 -9.17
CA ASN A 202 -21.30 -3.12 -7.79
C ASN A 202 -22.67 -2.63 -7.31
N ILE A 203 -23.12 -3.14 -6.16
CA ILE A 203 -24.34 -2.68 -5.46
C ILE A 203 -24.02 -2.53 -3.97
N GLY A 204 -23.88 -1.29 -3.50
CA GLY A 204 -23.40 -1.02 -2.14
C GLY A 204 -22.00 -1.61 -1.96
N ALA A 205 -21.81 -2.45 -0.94
CA ALA A 205 -20.55 -3.17 -0.67
C ALA A 205 -20.45 -4.55 -1.36
N TRP A 206 -21.48 -4.97 -2.12
CA TRP A 206 -21.45 -6.25 -2.83
C TRP A 206 -20.79 -6.06 -4.20
N ARG A 207 -19.90 -6.99 -4.55
CA ARG A 207 -19.17 -7.03 -5.82
C ARG A 207 -19.55 -8.33 -6.53
N PHE A 208 -20.22 -8.25 -7.66
CA PHE A 208 -20.37 -9.39 -8.57
C PHE A 208 -19.26 -9.31 -9.62
N ARG A 209 -18.61 -10.44 -9.93
CA ARG A 209 -17.56 -10.56 -10.93
C ARG A 209 -17.75 -11.83 -11.74
N ASN A 210 -17.46 -11.74 -13.03
CA ASN A 210 -17.33 -12.88 -13.92
C ASN A 210 -16.10 -12.68 -14.81
N TYR A 211 -15.45 -13.79 -15.17
CA TYR A 211 -14.39 -13.84 -16.16
C TYR A 211 -14.75 -14.90 -17.18
N SER A 212 -14.95 -14.45 -18.42
CA SER A 212 -15.31 -15.32 -19.53
C SER A 212 -14.34 -15.14 -20.68
N THR A 213 -14.01 -16.23 -21.35
CA THR A 213 -13.12 -16.26 -22.50
C THR A 213 -13.83 -16.86 -23.69
N TRP A 214 -13.52 -16.33 -24.86
CA TRP A 214 -13.93 -16.86 -26.15
C TRP A 214 -12.68 -17.18 -26.95
N ASN A 215 -12.60 -18.40 -27.45
CA ASN A 215 -11.52 -18.84 -28.32
C ASN A 215 -12.10 -19.22 -29.69
N HIS A 216 -11.40 -18.80 -30.74
CA HIS A 216 -11.61 -19.24 -32.10
C HIS A 216 -10.29 -19.75 -32.66
N ASP A 217 -10.28 -21.00 -33.12
CA ASP A 217 -9.11 -21.63 -33.72
C ASP A 217 -9.20 -21.67 -35.26
N SER A 218 -8.11 -22.09 -35.89
CA SER A 218 -7.98 -22.19 -37.34
C SER A 218 -8.89 -23.25 -37.96
N ASP A 219 -9.36 -24.22 -37.17
CA ASP A 219 -10.29 -25.28 -37.59
C ASP A 219 -11.75 -24.80 -37.57
N GLY A 220 -11.98 -23.57 -37.12
CA GLY A 220 -13.30 -22.94 -37.04
C GLY A 220 -14.08 -23.32 -35.78
N GLN A 221 -13.44 -23.97 -34.81
CA GLN A 221 -14.06 -24.27 -33.52
C GLN A 221 -14.20 -22.98 -32.73
N ASN A 222 -15.26 -22.92 -31.91
CA ASN A 222 -15.55 -21.78 -31.06
C ASN A 222 -15.85 -22.31 -29.67
N SER A 223 -15.03 -21.95 -28.68
CA SER A 223 -15.29 -22.25 -27.27
C SER A 223 -15.65 -20.96 -26.53
N TRP A 224 -16.60 -21.07 -25.60
CA TRP A 224 -16.93 -20.00 -24.67
C TRP A 224 -16.90 -20.56 -23.25
N ASP A 225 -15.89 -20.14 -22.49
CA ASP A 225 -15.56 -20.73 -21.21
C ASP A 225 -15.64 -19.65 -20.12
N SER A 226 -16.29 -19.96 -19.00
CA SER A 226 -16.36 -19.07 -17.83
C SER A 226 -15.35 -19.54 -16.79
N ALA A 227 -14.22 -18.84 -16.66
CA ALA A 227 -13.18 -19.25 -15.71
C ALA A 227 -13.59 -19.04 -14.25
N TYR A 228 -14.34 -17.98 -13.91
CA TYR A 228 -14.90 -17.84 -12.57
C TYR A 228 -16.08 -16.87 -12.55
N THR A 229 -17.07 -17.18 -11.73
CA THR A 229 -18.19 -16.29 -11.39
C THR A 229 -18.41 -16.29 -9.89
N TYR A 230 -18.33 -15.12 -9.26
CA TYR A 230 -18.52 -14.99 -7.83
C TYR A 230 -19.15 -13.66 -7.42
N VAL A 231 -19.66 -13.67 -6.20
CA VAL A 231 -20.05 -12.49 -5.45
C VAL A 231 -19.15 -12.38 -4.23
N SER A 232 -18.52 -11.23 -4.03
CA SER A 232 -17.71 -10.95 -2.84
C SER A 232 -18.25 -9.76 -2.05
N ARG A 233 -17.93 -9.76 -0.76
CA ARG A 233 -18.19 -8.68 0.18
C ARG A 233 -17.17 -8.70 1.30
N ASP A 234 -16.69 -7.51 1.64
CA ASP A 234 -15.76 -7.33 2.74
C ASP A 234 -16.47 -7.36 4.10
N ILE A 235 -15.83 -7.96 5.10
CA ILE A 235 -16.33 -8.08 6.47
C ILE A 235 -15.34 -7.40 7.43
N GLU A 236 -15.61 -6.12 7.72
CA GLU A 236 -14.70 -5.24 8.48
C GLU A 236 -14.27 -5.80 9.85
N PHE A 237 -15.20 -6.41 10.60
CA PHE A 237 -14.92 -6.91 11.96
C PHE A 237 -14.06 -8.17 11.98
N LEU A 238 -14.03 -8.92 10.87
CA LEU A 238 -13.17 -10.09 10.71
C LEU A 238 -11.84 -9.74 10.03
N LYS A 239 -11.70 -8.51 9.50
CA LYS A 239 -10.57 -8.12 8.64
C LYS A 239 -10.38 -9.12 7.50
N GLY A 240 -11.50 -9.50 6.87
CA GLY A 240 -11.53 -10.55 5.87
C GLY A 240 -12.63 -10.36 4.85
N GLN A 241 -12.64 -11.22 3.84
CA GLN A 241 -13.56 -11.19 2.72
C GLN A 241 -14.44 -12.45 2.71
N LEU A 242 -15.72 -12.27 2.43
CA LEU A 242 -16.66 -13.33 2.10
C LEU A 242 -16.76 -13.43 0.59
N ILE A 243 -16.53 -14.62 0.04
CA ILE A 243 -16.68 -14.93 -1.38
C ILE A 243 -17.68 -16.09 -1.51
N ALA A 244 -18.66 -15.93 -2.40
CA ALA A 244 -19.62 -16.97 -2.75
C ALA A 244 -19.67 -17.14 -4.27
N GLY A 245 -19.36 -18.34 -4.75
CA GLY A 245 -19.22 -18.64 -6.18
C GLY A 245 -17.97 -19.44 -6.47
N GLU A 246 -17.36 -19.20 -7.63
CA GLU A 246 -16.15 -19.88 -8.09
C GLU A 246 -14.90 -19.08 -7.72
N ASN A 247 -13.96 -19.70 -7.00
CA ASN A 247 -12.68 -19.12 -6.60
C ASN A 247 -11.64 -20.22 -6.30
N ASN A 248 -10.43 -19.84 -5.88
CA ASN A 248 -9.37 -20.76 -5.45
C ASN A 248 -9.07 -20.61 -3.95
N THR A 249 -8.66 -21.69 -3.28
CA THR A 249 -8.17 -21.64 -1.90
C THR A 249 -6.74 -21.07 -1.82
N PRO A 250 -6.33 -20.42 -0.71
CA PRO A 250 -4.97 -19.92 -0.56
C PRO A 250 -3.94 -21.05 -0.39
N ALA A 251 -2.79 -20.95 -1.08
CA ALA A 251 -1.74 -21.98 -1.04
C ALA A 251 -0.73 -21.84 0.13
N ASP A 252 -1.10 -21.20 1.24
CA ASP A 252 -0.19 -20.98 2.37
C ASP A 252 0.10 -22.27 3.16
N VAL A 253 -0.91 -23.15 3.28
CA VAL A 253 -0.88 -24.37 4.09
C VAL A 253 -0.96 -25.60 3.20
N PHE A 254 -2.09 -25.81 2.52
CA PHE A 254 -2.29 -26.87 1.52
C PHE A 254 -2.01 -26.35 0.10
N ASP A 255 -2.04 -27.24 -0.88
CA ASP A 255 -1.99 -26.88 -2.30
C ASP A 255 -3.33 -26.21 -2.69
N SER A 256 -3.31 -25.22 -3.59
CA SER A 256 -4.49 -24.40 -3.91
C SER A 256 -5.51 -25.17 -4.75
N ILE A 257 -6.78 -25.18 -4.33
CA ILE A 257 -7.85 -25.90 -5.01
C ILE A 257 -8.88 -24.93 -5.61
N SER A 258 -9.17 -25.13 -6.90
CA SER A 258 -10.30 -24.50 -7.58
C SER A 258 -11.62 -25.06 -7.05
N PHE A 259 -12.53 -24.18 -6.62
CA PHE A 259 -13.81 -24.58 -6.06
C PHE A 259 -14.99 -23.72 -6.51
N LYS A 260 -16.20 -24.24 -6.28
CA LYS A 260 -17.46 -23.52 -6.30
C LYS A 260 -18.17 -23.67 -4.96
N GLY A 261 -18.31 -22.60 -4.20
CA GLY A 261 -18.80 -22.67 -2.83
C GLY A 261 -18.80 -21.33 -2.11
N VAL A 262 -18.51 -21.37 -0.81
CA VAL A 262 -18.42 -20.21 0.07
C VAL A 262 -17.06 -20.24 0.75
N GLN A 263 -16.38 -19.10 0.78
CA GLN A 263 -15.10 -18.89 1.43
C GLN A 263 -15.15 -17.63 2.30
N ILE A 264 -14.58 -17.73 3.49
CA ILE A 264 -14.34 -16.60 4.38
C ILE A 264 -12.85 -16.64 4.75
N SER A 265 -12.10 -15.66 4.27
CA SER A 265 -10.65 -15.59 4.46
C SER A 265 -10.23 -14.21 4.95
N SER A 266 -9.10 -14.12 5.65
CA SER A 266 -8.48 -12.84 6.03
C SER A 266 -7.95 -12.11 4.79
N ASP A 267 -8.09 -10.78 4.76
CA ASP A 267 -7.57 -9.92 3.68
C ASP A 267 -6.45 -9.02 4.23
N ASP A 268 -5.21 -9.32 3.84
CA ASP A 268 -4.03 -8.59 4.30
C ASP A 268 -4.02 -7.12 3.81
N ASP A 269 -4.79 -6.77 2.76
CA ASP A 269 -4.90 -5.38 2.31
C ASP A 269 -5.73 -4.50 3.25
N MET A 270 -6.55 -5.09 4.14
CA MET A 270 -7.24 -4.35 5.19
C MET A 270 -6.30 -3.90 6.33
N LEU A 271 -5.06 -4.43 6.34
CA LEU A 271 -4.01 -4.00 7.25
C LEU A 271 -3.24 -2.83 6.61
N PRO A 272 -2.77 -1.86 7.42
CA PRO A 272 -1.83 -0.85 6.92
C PRO A 272 -0.59 -1.51 6.32
N ASP A 273 0.00 -0.93 5.28
CA ASP A 273 1.22 -1.46 4.64
C ASP A 273 2.37 -1.69 5.63
N SER A 274 2.45 -0.84 6.66
CA SER A 274 3.39 -0.98 7.76
C SER A 274 3.20 -2.24 8.62
N MET A 275 2.09 -2.98 8.45
CA MET A 275 1.67 -4.19 9.16
C MET A 275 1.57 -5.43 8.25
N LYS A 276 1.77 -5.29 6.94
CA LYS A 276 1.74 -6.41 5.98
C LYS A 276 2.99 -7.28 6.11
N GLY A 277 2.84 -8.57 5.79
CA GLY A 277 3.93 -9.56 5.85
C GLY A 277 4.58 -9.68 7.23
N PHE A 278 5.71 -10.38 7.31
CA PHE A 278 6.46 -10.51 8.56
C PHE A 278 7.50 -9.40 8.73
N ALA A 279 7.51 -8.76 9.91
CA ALA A 279 8.61 -7.95 10.41
C ALA A 279 8.77 -8.21 11.92
N PRO A 280 10.00 -8.27 12.46
CA PRO A 280 10.22 -8.54 13.87
C PRO A 280 9.78 -7.33 14.71
N VAL A 281 9.13 -7.60 15.84
CA VAL A 281 8.76 -6.55 16.80
C VAL A 281 10.00 -6.15 17.59
N ILE A 282 10.42 -4.89 17.46
CA ILE A 282 11.57 -4.36 18.20
C ILE A 282 11.09 -3.90 19.58
N ARG A 283 11.60 -4.53 20.65
CA ARG A 283 11.28 -4.17 22.05
C ARG A 283 12.49 -3.54 22.72
N GLY A 284 12.27 -2.46 23.47
CA GLY A 284 13.33 -1.76 24.20
C GLY A 284 12.79 -0.96 25.39
N VAL A 285 13.71 -0.37 26.18
CA VAL A 285 13.37 0.52 27.30
C VAL A 285 14.17 1.81 27.16
N ALA A 286 13.47 2.93 27.03
CA ALA A 286 14.06 4.27 27.05
C ALA A 286 14.16 4.79 28.48
N LYS A 287 15.31 5.30 28.89
CA LYS A 287 15.51 5.87 30.24
C LYS A 287 14.90 7.27 30.36
N SER A 288 14.81 7.97 29.24
CA SER A 288 14.29 9.33 29.12
C SER A 288 13.43 9.46 27.85
N SER A 289 13.00 10.67 27.49
CA SER A 289 12.47 10.87 26.14
C SER A 289 13.60 10.62 25.13
N ALA A 290 13.46 9.57 24.34
CA ALA A 290 14.53 9.08 23.49
C ALA A 290 14.12 9.07 22.02
N GLN A 291 15.09 9.24 21.14
CA GLN A 291 14.93 9.03 19.70
C GLN A 291 15.38 7.63 19.35
N VAL A 292 14.48 6.82 18.81
CA VAL A 292 14.79 5.48 18.32
C VAL A 292 14.98 5.55 16.82
N THR A 293 16.15 5.12 16.37
CA THR A 293 16.52 5.03 14.95
C THR A 293 16.80 3.57 14.63
N VAL A 294 16.16 3.06 13.57
CA VAL A 294 16.39 1.72 13.05
C VAL A 294 17.01 1.86 11.66
N GLU A 295 18.15 1.21 11.48
CA GLU A 295 18.88 1.19 10.22
C GLU A 295 18.94 -0.23 9.67
N GLN A 296 18.84 -0.36 8.35
CA GLN A 296 19.01 -1.62 7.63
C GLN A 296 19.78 -1.31 6.35
N ASN A 297 20.74 -2.16 5.97
CA ASN A 297 21.62 -1.89 4.82
C ASN A 297 22.33 -0.52 4.87
N GLY A 298 22.62 0.01 6.07
CA GLY A 298 23.23 1.32 6.26
C GLY A 298 22.31 2.53 6.02
N TYR A 299 21.02 2.30 5.73
CA TYR A 299 20.02 3.34 5.58
C TYR A 299 19.10 3.39 6.80
N THR A 300 18.75 4.59 7.28
CA THR A 300 17.70 4.74 8.28
C THR A 300 16.34 4.42 7.67
N ILE A 301 15.75 3.28 8.08
CA ILE A 301 14.43 2.82 7.61
C ILE A 301 13.30 3.24 8.55
N TYR A 302 13.62 3.51 9.82
CA TYR A 302 12.63 3.94 10.80
C TYR A 302 13.26 4.93 11.78
N LYS A 303 12.52 5.99 12.08
CA LYS A 303 12.93 6.98 13.07
C LYS A 303 11.70 7.51 13.78
N THR A 304 11.69 7.45 15.11
CA THR A 304 10.61 7.99 15.94
C THR A 304 11.13 8.47 17.29
N ASN A 305 10.36 9.32 17.96
CA ASN A 305 10.64 9.69 19.35
C ASN A 305 9.70 8.89 20.26
N VAL A 306 10.25 8.26 21.30
CA VAL A 306 9.50 7.51 22.30
C VAL A 306 9.55 8.23 23.66
N PRO A 307 8.45 8.23 24.43
CA PRO A 307 8.47 8.65 25.83
C PRO A 307 9.39 7.77 26.69
N ALA A 308 9.72 8.24 27.90
CA ALA A 308 10.46 7.43 28.86
C ALA A 308 9.67 6.19 29.27
N GLY A 309 10.34 5.03 29.32
CA GLY A 309 9.76 3.73 29.66
C GLY A 309 9.87 2.69 28.55
N PRO A 310 9.23 1.52 28.72
CA PRO A 310 9.21 0.46 27.71
C PRO A 310 8.47 0.88 26.45
N PHE A 311 9.02 0.50 25.29
CA PHE A 311 8.39 0.71 23.98
C PHE A 311 8.49 -0.57 23.12
N ALA A 312 7.60 -0.66 22.13
CA ALA A 312 7.63 -1.69 21.11
C ALA A 312 7.33 -1.05 19.75
N ILE A 313 8.16 -1.34 18.74
CA ILE A 313 7.94 -0.95 17.35
C ILE A 313 7.43 -2.18 16.62
N ASN A 314 6.15 -2.16 16.24
CA ASN A 314 5.47 -3.23 15.52
C ASN A 314 4.96 -2.79 14.13
N ASP A 315 5.19 -1.53 13.76
CA ASP A 315 4.79 -0.84 12.52
C ASP A 315 5.98 -0.65 11.55
N LEU A 316 6.92 -1.59 11.54
CA LEU A 316 8.03 -1.59 10.58
C LEU A 316 7.53 -2.16 9.25
N TYR A 317 7.77 -1.48 8.13
CA TYR A 317 7.48 -2.05 6.81
C TYR A 317 8.26 -3.35 6.62
N PRO A 318 7.64 -4.40 6.05
CA PRO A 318 8.40 -5.57 5.64
C PRO A 318 9.35 -5.10 4.52
N THR A 319 10.65 -5.27 4.72
CA THR A 319 11.58 -5.09 3.60
C THR A 319 11.62 -6.41 2.85
N GLY A 320 11.40 -6.39 1.54
CA GLY A 320 11.35 -7.61 0.71
C GLY A 320 12.64 -8.44 0.71
N GLY A 321 13.70 -7.94 1.36
CA GLY A 321 14.94 -8.66 1.66
C GLY A 321 15.09 -8.92 3.15
N SER A 322 15.69 -10.06 3.49
CA SER A 322 16.10 -10.33 4.87
C SER A 322 17.32 -9.45 5.22
N GLY A 323 17.64 -9.32 6.50
CA GLY A 323 18.91 -8.80 6.99
C GLY A 323 18.79 -7.77 8.12
N ASP A 324 19.87 -7.65 8.88
CA ASP A 324 19.80 -7.21 10.28
C ASP A 324 19.37 -5.75 10.45
N LEU A 325 18.59 -5.52 11.50
CA LEU A 325 18.13 -4.19 11.90
C LEU A 325 19.02 -3.65 13.01
N TYR A 326 19.72 -2.56 12.75
CA TYR A 326 20.56 -1.87 13.71
C TYR A 326 19.72 -0.82 14.44
N VAL A 327 19.48 -1.03 15.72
CA VAL A 327 18.65 -0.14 16.54
C VAL A 327 19.55 0.73 17.41
N THR A 328 19.38 2.04 17.29
CA THR A 328 20.04 3.05 18.12
C THR A 328 18.98 3.82 18.90
N ILE A 329 19.06 3.78 20.24
CA ILE A 329 18.24 4.58 21.15
C ILE A 329 19.10 5.73 21.65
N LYS A 330 18.79 6.96 21.22
CA LYS A 330 19.47 8.17 21.67
C LYS A 330 18.66 8.87 22.75
N GLU A 331 19.17 8.87 23.97
CA GLU A 331 18.54 9.45 25.15
C GLU A 331 18.64 10.99 25.15
N SER A 332 17.81 11.66 25.98
CA SER A 332 17.79 13.12 26.12
C SER A 332 19.13 13.71 26.61
N ASP A 333 19.94 12.92 27.34
CA ASP A 333 21.27 13.32 27.81
C ASP A 333 22.38 13.14 26.76
N GLY A 334 22.02 12.63 25.57
CA GLY A 334 22.93 12.35 24.47
C GLY A 334 23.61 10.98 24.56
N SER A 335 23.34 10.17 25.58
CA SER A 335 23.81 8.78 25.62
C SER A 335 23.07 7.92 24.59
N GLU A 336 23.78 6.95 24.00
CA GLU A 336 23.24 6.08 22.96
C GLU A 336 23.32 4.61 23.40
N GLN A 337 22.26 3.86 23.12
CA GLN A 337 22.20 2.41 23.31
C GLN A 337 22.07 1.76 21.93
N HIS A 338 22.93 0.79 21.61
CA HIS A 338 22.92 0.09 20.33
C HIS A 338 22.65 -1.39 20.54
N PHE A 339 21.77 -1.96 19.74
CA PHE A 339 21.55 -3.41 19.65
C PHE A 339 21.07 -3.79 18.25
N ILE A 340 21.24 -5.06 17.91
CA ILE A 340 20.89 -5.60 16.59
C ILE A 340 19.68 -6.52 16.75
N VAL A 341 18.68 -6.35 15.88
CA VAL A 341 17.53 -7.26 15.75
C VAL A 341 17.67 -7.93 14.39
N PRO A 342 18.09 -9.21 14.34
CA PRO A 342 18.26 -9.86 13.07
C PRO A 342 16.90 -10.21 12.45
N TYR A 343 16.81 -10.06 11.13
CA TYR A 343 15.56 -10.20 10.38
C TYR A 343 15.73 -11.18 9.24
N ALA A 344 14.88 -12.20 9.22
CA ALA A 344 14.68 -13.06 8.07
C ALA A 344 13.22 -13.47 7.95
N SER A 345 12.76 -13.74 6.73
CA SER A 345 11.36 -14.08 6.49
C SER A 345 11.17 -15.28 5.55
N VAL A 346 10.18 -16.13 5.85
CA VAL A 346 9.61 -17.11 4.91
C VAL A 346 8.12 -16.82 4.77
N PRO A 347 7.45 -17.18 3.65
CA PRO A 347 6.08 -16.77 3.36
C PRO A 347 5.04 -17.07 4.46
N VAL A 348 5.25 -18.13 5.25
CA VAL A 348 4.33 -18.52 6.33
C VAL A 348 4.49 -17.71 7.62
N LEU A 349 5.56 -16.92 7.78
CA LEU A 349 5.74 -16.15 9.02
C LEU A 349 4.70 -15.04 9.13
N GLN A 350 4.10 -14.95 10.31
CA GLN A 350 3.14 -13.93 10.68
C GLN A 350 3.71 -13.03 11.76
N ARG A 351 3.36 -11.75 11.73
CA ARG A 351 3.72 -10.81 12.80
C ARG A 351 3.10 -11.24 14.12
N GLU A 352 3.78 -10.92 15.23
CA GLU A 352 3.28 -11.21 16.57
C GLU A 352 1.86 -10.66 16.77
N GLY A 353 0.91 -11.53 17.11
CA GLY A 353 -0.49 -11.20 17.33
C GLY A 353 -1.38 -11.25 16.08
N HIS A 354 -0.82 -11.47 14.89
CA HIS A 354 -1.61 -11.57 13.65
C HIS A 354 -2.13 -12.98 13.44
N LEU A 355 -3.41 -13.06 13.08
CA LEU A 355 -4.10 -14.29 12.68
C LEU A 355 -4.48 -14.18 11.21
N LYS A 356 -3.88 -15.04 10.38
CA LYS A 356 -4.32 -15.28 9.00
C LYS A 356 -5.16 -16.56 9.02
N TYR A 357 -6.32 -16.55 8.37
CA TYR A 357 -7.24 -17.68 8.38
C TYR A 357 -7.95 -17.84 7.03
N ASP A 358 -8.32 -19.07 6.70
CA ASP A 358 -9.21 -19.40 5.59
C ASP A 358 -10.20 -20.47 6.04
N LEU A 359 -11.48 -20.27 5.72
CA LEU A 359 -12.51 -21.28 5.84
C LEU A 359 -13.23 -21.38 4.49
N THR A 360 -13.07 -22.51 3.82
CA THR A 360 -13.67 -22.78 2.52
C THR A 360 -14.55 -24.02 2.58
N VAL A 361 -15.76 -23.93 2.02
CA VAL A 361 -16.66 -25.08 1.85
C VAL A 361 -17.28 -25.00 0.47
N GLY A 362 -17.14 -26.05 -0.32
CA GLY A 362 -17.62 -26.03 -1.69
C GLY A 362 -17.48 -27.36 -2.41
N ARG A 363 -17.61 -27.30 -3.72
CA ARG A 363 -17.36 -28.41 -4.63
C ARG A 363 -16.11 -28.11 -5.43
N THR A 364 -15.18 -29.06 -5.51
CA THR A 364 -13.97 -28.93 -6.33
C THR A 364 -14.33 -28.80 -7.80
N ARG A 365 -13.45 -28.11 -8.54
CA ARG A 365 -13.57 -27.88 -9.97
C ARG A 365 -12.19 -28.08 -10.60
N SER A 366 -12.15 -28.79 -11.71
CA SER A 366 -10.97 -28.88 -12.59
C SER A 366 -11.31 -28.28 -13.94
N SER A 367 -10.30 -27.85 -14.69
CA SER A 367 -10.42 -27.52 -16.11
C SER A 367 -10.64 -28.76 -16.97
N ASP A 368 -10.22 -29.94 -16.49
CA ASP A 368 -10.53 -31.21 -17.15
C ASP A 368 -11.97 -31.63 -16.83
N THR A 369 -12.76 -31.86 -17.88
CA THR A 369 -14.14 -32.34 -17.78
C THR A 369 -14.24 -33.75 -17.19
N HIS A 370 -13.13 -34.47 -17.10
CA HIS A 370 -13.07 -35.84 -16.59
C HIS A 370 -12.69 -35.94 -15.11
N SER A 371 -12.18 -34.88 -14.47
CA SER A 371 -11.86 -34.93 -13.02
C SER A 371 -13.13 -35.02 -12.18
N ALA A 372 -13.13 -35.93 -11.19
CA ALA A 372 -14.29 -36.12 -10.32
C ALA A 372 -14.47 -34.93 -9.37
N GLN A 373 -15.60 -34.23 -9.49
CA GLN A 373 -15.94 -33.13 -8.58
C GLN A 373 -16.41 -33.64 -7.21
N GLN A 374 -15.74 -33.25 -6.13
CA GLN A 374 -16.09 -33.64 -4.76
C GLN A 374 -16.54 -32.43 -3.93
N ASN A 375 -17.51 -32.64 -3.04
CA ASN A 375 -17.75 -31.64 -1.99
C ASN A 375 -16.61 -31.73 -0.98
N PHE A 376 -16.05 -30.60 -0.57
CA PHE A 376 -14.95 -30.53 0.39
C PHE A 376 -15.12 -29.36 1.35
N ALA A 377 -14.38 -29.43 2.44
CA ALA A 377 -14.18 -28.34 3.38
C ALA A 377 -12.69 -28.23 3.71
N GLU A 378 -12.21 -26.99 3.78
CA GLU A 378 -10.86 -26.63 4.17
C GLU A 378 -10.92 -25.57 5.28
N LEU A 379 -10.08 -25.72 6.29
CA LEU A 379 -9.88 -24.73 7.35
C LEU A 379 -8.38 -24.62 7.61
N THR A 380 -7.84 -23.41 7.46
CA THR A 380 -6.43 -23.12 7.76
C THR A 380 -6.31 -21.93 8.69
N ALA A 381 -5.26 -21.95 9.52
CA ALA A 381 -4.95 -20.85 10.43
C ALA A 381 -3.44 -20.73 10.64
N LEU A 382 -2.94 -19.49 10.55
CA LEU A 382 -1.56 -19.12 10.86
C LEU A 382 -1.58 -18.03 11.92
N TYR A 383 -0.86 -18.23 13.01
CA TYR A 383 -0.81 -17.28 14.12
C TYR A 383 0.62 -16.92 14.52
N GLY A 384 0.92 -15.63 14.49
CA GLY A 384 2.21 -15.10 14.91
C GLY A 384 2.33 -15.03 16.43
N LEU A 385 3.22 -15.83 17.00
CA LEU A 385 3.56 -15.88 18.41
C LEU A 385 4.74 -14.94 18.74
N ALA A 386 4.97 -14.72 20.03
CA ALA A 386 6.11 -13.93 20.48
C ALA A 386 7.46 -14.56 20.08
N GLY A 387 8.47 -13.72 19.90
CA GLY A 387 9.83 -14.17 19.59
C GLY A 387 10.07 -14.59 18.14
N GLY A 388 9.23 -14.13 17.19
CA GLY A 388 9.39 -14.46 15.77
C GLY A 388 8.99 -15.90 15.42
N ILE A 389 8.16 -16.52 16.26
CA ILE A 389 7.61 -17.85 16.04
C ILE A 389 6.24 -17.71 15.39
N THR A 390 5.93 -18.52 14.40
CA THR A 390 4.58 -18.66 13.86
C THR A 390 4.16 -20.11 13.99
N ALA A 391 2.97 -20.35 14.52
CA ALA A 391 2.34 -21.66 14.53
C ALA A 391 1.25 -21.67 13.46
N TYR A 392 1.20 -22.73 12.65
CA TYR A 392 0.15 -22.88 11.65
C TYR A 392 -0.30 -24.32 11.52
N GLY A 393 -1.50 -24.48 10.97
CA GLY A 393 -2.05 -25.78 10.67
C GLY A 393 -3.31 -25.65 9.86
N GLY A 394 -3.81 -26.79 9.43
CA GLY A 394 -5.06 -26.85 8.70
C GLY A 394 -5.61 -28.26 8.63
N ILE A 395 -6.89 -28.33 8.28
CA ILE A 395 -7.57 -29.57 7.92
C ILE A 395 -8.24 -29.40 6.57
N GLU A 396 -8.19 -30.45 5.78
CA GLU A 396 -8.80 -30.52 4.46
C GLU A 396 -9.52 -31.86 4.36
N SER A 397 -10.79 -31.85 3.94
CA SER A 397 -11.61 -33.05 3.99
C SER A 397 -12.66 -33.05 2.89
N THR A 398 -12.81 -34.20 2.24
CA THR A 398 -13.94 -34.46 1.35
C THR A 398 -15.18 -34.79 2.18
N LEU A 399 -16.28 -34.09 1.90
CA LEU A 399 -17.57 -34.26 2.58
C LEU A 399 -18.42 -35.37 1.95
N SER A 400 -18.05 -35.85 0.77
CA SER A 400 -18.76 -36.86 0.00
C SER A 400 -17.89 -38.09 -0.20
N ASN A 401 -18.46 -39.28 -0.03
CA ASN A 401 -17.82 -40.59 -0.26
C ASN A 401 -16.55 -40.89 0.56
N ASP A 402 -16.11 -39.98 1.45
CA ASP A 402 -15.05 -40.21 2.42
C ASP A 402 -13.73 -40.66 1.75
N VAL A 403 -13.36 -39.99 0.65
CA VAL A 403 -12.24 -40.39 -0.21
C VAL A 403 -10.92 -39.76 0.18
N TYR A 404 -10.94 -38.63 0.88
CA TYR A 404 -9.73 -37.90 1.27
C TYR A 404 -9.94 -37.08 2.55
N HIS A 405 -8.94 -37.16 3.44
CA HIS A 405 -8.75 -36.30 4.60
C HIS A 405 -7.28 -35.98 4.76
N ALA A 406 -6.95 -34.75 5.11
CA ALA A 406 -5.60 -34.36 5.49
C ALA A 406 -5.60 -33.43 6.70
N ALA A 407 -4.54 -33.54 7.49
CA ALA A 407 -4.25 -32.65 8.60
C ALA A 407 -2.79 -32.23 8.53
N LEU A 408 -2.56 -30.91 8.61
CA LEU A 408 -1.23 -30.31 8.56
C LEU A 408 -0.95 -29.57 9.86
N ILE A 409 0.27 -29.73 10.37
CA ILE A 409 0.80 -28.92 11.46
C ILE A 409 2.20 -28.42 11.09
N GLY A 410 2.46 -27.15 11.38
CA GLY A 410 3.71 -26.51 11.03
C GLY A 410 4.12 -25.39 11.97
N THR A 411 5.39 -25.04 11.88
CA THR A 411 5.96 -23.89 12.56
C THR A 411 6.92 -23.14 11.65
N GLY A 412 6.87 -21.81 11.74
CA GLY A 412 7.86 -20.91 11.17
C GLY A 412 8.65 -20.26 12.30
N LEU A 413 9.95 -20.10 12.11
CA LEU A 413 10.89 -19.51 13.06
C LEU A 413 11.73 -18.46 12.33
N ASN A 414 11.73 -17.22 12.82
CA ASN A 414 12.80 -16.28 12.53
C ASN A 414 13.98 -16.58 13.46
N LEU A 415 15.01 -17.25 12.95
CA LEU A 415 16.23 -17.62 13.69
C LEU A 415 17.28 -16.49 13.68
N GLY A 416 16.91 -15.31 13.16
CA GLY A 416 17.77 -14.15 13.12
C GLY A 416 18.98 -14.33 12.21
N ASP A 417 20.19 -14.33 12.77
CA ASP A 417 21.44 -14.45 12.02
C ASP A 417 21.49 -15.74 11.18
N LEU A 418 20.82 -16.79 11.63
CA LEU A 418 20.71 -18.06 10.91
C LEU A 418 19.62 -18.05 9.83
N GLY A 419 18.87 -16.97 9.62
CA GLY A 419 17.81 -16.90 8.62
C GLY A 419 16.42 -17.24 9.17
N ALA A 420 15.47 -17.49 8.27
CA ALA A 420 14.13 -17.93 8.60
C ALA A 420 13.91 -19.36 8.13
N LEU A 421 13.26 -20.16 8.97
CA LEU A 421 13.02 -21.58 8.74
C LEU A 421 11.53 -21.87 8.94
N SER A 422 10.93 -22.64 8.06
CA SER A 422 9.60 -23.21 8.24
C SER A 422 9.66 -24.72 8.03
N LEU A 423 8.96 -25.44 8.90
CA LEU A 423 8.84 -26.89 8.90
C LEU A 423 7.37 -27.24 9.07
N ASP A 424 6.81 -28.02 8.16
CA ASP A 424 5.50 -28.62 8.32
C ASP A 424 5.46 -30.08 7.90
N VAL A 425 4.51 -30.78 8.51
CA VAL A 425 4.15 -32.15 8.18
C VAL A 425 2.66 -32.23 7.90
N THR A 426 2.33 -32.84 6.77
CA THR A 426 0.96 -33.16 6.37
C THR A 426 0.77 -34.66 6.48
N ASN A 427 -0.24 -35.10 7.23
CA ASN A 427 -0.72 -36.46 7.16
C ASN A 427 -1.96 -36.50 6.27
N SER A 428 -2.00 -37.40 5.29
CA SER A 428 -3.19 -37.65 4.48
C SER A 428 -3.68 -39.09 4.62
N TRP A 429 -5.00 -39.23 4.55
CA TRP A 429 -5.74 -40.49 4.50
C TRP A 429 -6.61 -40.46 3.25
N SER A 430 -6.22 -41.24 2.24
CA SER A 430 -6.84 -41.21 0.91
C SER A 430 -7.32 -42.58 0.47
N LYS A 431 -8.35 -42.61 -0.37
CA LYS A 431 -8.77 -43.78 -1.14
C LYS A 431 -8.64 -43.37 -2.61
N ILE A 432 -7.83 -44.11 -3.36
CA ILE A 432 -7.61 -43.85 -4.78
C ILE A 432 -8.40 -44.86 -5.61
N LYS A 433 -8.73 -44.49 -6.84
CA LYS A 433 -9.43 -45.36 -7.79
C LYS A 433 -8.48 -45.77 -8.92
N ALA A 434 -8.40 -47.07 -9.20
CA ALA A 434 -7.64 -47.61 -10.33
C ALA A 434 -8.59 -48.50 -11.16
N GLY A 435 -9.03 -47.98 -12.32
CA GLY A 435 -10.16 -48.57 -13.05
C GLY A 435 -11.42 -48.59 -12.18
N ASP A 436 -12.15 -49.69 -12.11
CA ASP A 436 -13.35 -49.80 -11.25
C ASP A 436 -13.06 -50.16 -9.78
N VAL A 437 -11.79 -50.28 -9.40
CA VAL A 437 -11.38 -50.70 -8.05
C VAL A 437 -10.99 -49.50 -7.22
N VAL A 438 -11.62 -49.35 -6.05
CA VAL A 438 -11.24 -48.36 -5.03
C VAL A 438 -10.32 -49.04 -4.01
N SER A 439 -9.20 -48.40 -3.69
CA SER A 439 -8.25 -48.91 -2.71
C SER A 439 -8.82 -48.89 -1.29
N ASP A 440 -8.18 -49.65 -0.39
CA ASP A 440 -8.29 -49.38 1.05
C ASP A 440 -7.71 -47.99 1.36
N THR A 441 -7.98 -47.48 2.58
CA THR A 441 -7.43 -46.19 3.03
C THR A 441 -5.91 -46.25 3.08
N LEU A 442 -5.26 -45.52 2.18
CA LEU A 442 -3.82 -45.26 2.16
C LEU A 442 -3.51 -44.15 3.16
N THR A 443 -2.39 -44.26 3.86
CA THR A 443 -1.95 -43.27 4.84
C THR A 443 -0.54 -42.82 4.49
N GLY A 444 -0.39 -41.54 4.15
CA GLY A 444 0.88 -40.97 3.74
C GLY A 444 1.23 -39.70 4.51
N GLN A 445 2.51 -39.35 4.43
CA GLN A 445 3.06 -38.14 5.03
C GLN A 445 3.84 -37.33 4.00
N SER A 446 3.71 -36.00 4.07
CA SER A 446 4.56 -35.07 3.33
C SER A 446 5.24 -34.13 4.30
N TRP A 447 6.56 -34.03 4.21
CA TRP A 447 7.40 -33.13 4.99
C TRP A 447 7.85 -31.99 4.11
N ARG A 448 7.65 -30.75 4.56
CA ARG A 448 8.06 -29.56 3.82
C ARG A 448 8.98 -28.70 4.68
N ILE A 449 10.11 -28.32 4.10
CA ILE A 449 11.11 -27.44 4.70
C ILE A 449 11.27 -26.21 3.82
N ARG A 450 11.20 -25.03 4.41
CA ARG A 450 11.48 -23.76 3.72
C ARG A 450 12.51 -22.98 4.49
N TYR A 451 13.47 -22.40 3.79
CA TYR A 451 14.54 -21.63 4.41
C TYR A 451 14.84 -20.39 3.59
N SER A 452 15.07 -19.26 4.23
CA SER A 452 15.49 -18.04 3.56
C SER A 452 16.53 -17.30 4.40
N LYS A 453 17.61 -16.86 3.77
CA LYS A 453 18.63 -16.03 4.39
C LYS A 453 19.16 -15.02 3.39
N ASP A 454 19.18 -13.77 3.82
CA ASP A 454 19.88 -12.69 3.15
C ASP A 454 21.08 -12.27 4.02
N ILE A 455 22.25 -12.20 3.41
CA ILE A 455 23.54 -11.88 4.01
C ILE A 455 24.02 -10.57 3.38
N GLN A 456 23.61 -9.45 3.99
CA GLN A 456 23.92 -8.10 3.52
C GLN A 456 25.43 -7.84 3.38
N SER A 457 26.25 -8.39 4.27
CA SER A 457 27.71 -8.18 4.27
C SER A 457 28.39 -8.69 3.01
N THR A 458 27.84 -9.73 2.39
CA THR A 458 28.34 -10.31 1.14
C THR A 458 27.45 -9.99 -0.04
N GLY A 459 26.23 -9.46 0.16
CA GLY A 459 25.23 -9.28 -0.89
C GLY A 459 24.59 -10.59 -1.35
N THR A 460 24.53 -11.60 -0.48
CA THR A 460 24.05 -12.95 -0.83
C THR A 460 22.62 -13.16 -0.33
N ASN A 461 21.65 -13.39 -1.22
CA ASN A 461 20.32 -13.85 -0.87
C ASN A 461 20.16 -15.30 -1.31
N PHE A 462 19.93 -16.18 -0.34
CA PHE A 462 19.75 -17.61 -0.53
C PHE A 462 18.38 -18.02 -0.01
N THR A 463 17.55 -18.55 -0.90
CA THR A 463 16.20 -19.00 -0.57
C THR A 463 16.01 -20.44 -1.05
N VAL A 464 15.67 -21.31 -0.12
CA VAL A 464 15.08 -22.62 -0.39
C VAL A 464 13.58 -22.45 -0.24
N ALA A 465 12.91 -22.19 -1.35
CA ALA A 465 11.48 -21.91 -1.39
C ALA A 465 10.65 -23.14 -0.97
N GLY A 466 11.20 -24.33 -1.14
CA GLY A 466 10.64 -25.58 -0.63
C GLY A 466 11.55 -26.77 -0.89
N TYR A 467 11.77 -27.59 0.14
CA TYR A 467 12.12 -28.99 -0.02
C TYR A 467 10.95 -29.81 0.50
N ARG A 468 10.22 -30.49 -0.40
CA ARG A 468 9.11 -31.38 -0.07
C ARG A 468 9.55 -32.82 -0.25
N TYR A 469 9.29 -33.66 0.73
CA TYR A 469 9.43 -35.11 0.61
C TYR A 469 8.11 -35.78 1.02
N SER A 470 7.53 -36.52 0.09
CA SER A 470 6.26 -37.20 0.24
C SER A 470 6.48 -38.72 0.23
N THR A 471 5.93 -39.42 1.21
CA THR A 471 5.96 -40.90 1.23
C THR A 471 5.16 -41.49 0.06
N LYS A 472 5.42 -42.75 -0.29
CA LYS A 472 4.73 -43.41 -1.41
C LYS A 472 3.20 -43.38 -1.31
N ASP A 473 2.64 -43.52 -0.11
CA ASP A 473 1.19 -43.54 0.08
C ASP A 473 0.60 -42.13 0.36
N TYR A 474 1.38 -41.06 0.13
CA TYR A 474 0.91 -39.68 0.27
C TYR A 474 0.33 -39.19 -1.05
N TYR A 475 -0.91 -38.74 -0.97
CA TYR A 475 -1.62 -38.03 -2.02
C TYR A 475 -2.13 -36.71 -1.43
N ALA A 476 -2.10 -35.63 -2.20
CA ALA A 476 -2.88 -34.41 -1.98
C ALA A 476 -4.34 -34.62 -2.43
N LEU A 477 -5.21 -33.62 -2.27
CA LEU A 477 -6.60 -33.78 -2.69
C LEU A 477 -6.71 -33.86 -4.23
N GLU A 478 -6.06 -32.95 -4.96
CA GLU A 478 -6.07 -32.95 -6.44
C GLU A 478 -5.59 -34.29 -7.00
N ASP A 479 -4.49 -34.80 -6.44
CA ASP A 479 -3.97 -36.14 -6.69
C ASP A 479 -5.03 -37.25 -6.61
N VAL A 480 -5.81 -37.25 -5.53
CA VAL A 480 -6.91 -38.22 -5.37
C VAL A 480 -7.99 -38.01 -6.40
N LEU A 481 -8.42 -36.76 -6.65
CA LEU A 481 -9.49 -36.45 -7.60
C LEU A 481 -9.16 -36.92 -9.02
N ASP A 482 -7.90 -36.82 -9.42
CA ASP A 482 -7.43 -37.26 -10.74
C ASP A 482 -7.49 -38.79 -10.88
N THR A 483 -7.27 -39.56 -9.81
CA THR A 483 -7.46 -41.03 -9.86
C THR A 483 -8.91 -41.43 -10.16
N TYR A 484 -9.88 -40.57 -9.87
CA TYR A 484 -11.30 -40.81 -10.15
C TYR A 484 -11.73 -40.37 -11.57
N SER A 485 -10.81 -39.84 -12.39
CA SER A 485 -11.05 -39.51 -13.79
C SER A 485 -10.92 -40.72 -14.72
N ASP A 486 -11.50 -40.63 -15.91
CA ASP A 486 -11.64 -41.76 -16.87
C ASP A 486 -10.32 -42.12 -17.60
N ASN A 487 -9.21 -41.40 -17.40
CA ASN A 487 -7.98 -41.56 -18.18
C ASN A 487 -6.67 -41.44 -17.35
N SER A 488 -6.52 -42.25 -16.30
CA SER A 488 -5.50 -42.04 -15.27
C SER A 488 -4.23 -42.89 -15.43
N HIS A 489 -3.18 -42.30 -16.00
CA HIS A 489 -1.82 -42.51 -15.48
C HIS A 489 -1.58 -41.40 -14.47
N TYR A 490 -1.53 -41.77 -13.19
CA TYR A 490 -1.44 -40.82 -12.09
C TYR A 490 -0.13 -41.07 -11.35
N ASP A 491 0.75 -40.08 -11.37
CA ASP A 491 2.02 -40.10 -10.65
C ASP A 491 2.05 -38.95 -9.66
N HIS A 492 2.43 -39.28 -8.42
CA HIS A 492 2.58 -38.30 -7.37
C HIS A 492 4.07 -38.00 -7.14
N VAL A 493 4.33 -36.76 -6.76
CA VAL A 493 5.66 -36.26 -6.47
C VAL A 493 6.24 -36.99 -5.25
N ARG A 494 7.45 -37.51 -5.39
CA ARG A 494 8.26 -38.07 -4.29
C ARG A 494 9.02 -36.99 -3.56
N ASN A 495 9.78 -36.20 -4.30
CA ASN A 495 10.57 -35.11 -3.75
C ASN A 495 10.63 -33.95 -4.71
N ARG A 496 10.54 -32.75 -4.16
CA ARG A 496 10.63 -31.50 -4.90
C ARG A 496 11.58 -30.56 -4.18
N THR A 497 12.49 -29.95 -4.94
CA THR A 497 13.47 -28.99 -4.46
C THR A 497 13.39 -27.72 -5.28
N ASP A 498 13.04 -26.62 -4.63
CA ASP A 498 13.03 -25.27 -5.18
C ASP A 498 14.12 -24.44 -4.48
N LEU A 499 15.19 -24.10 -5.21
CA LEU A 499 16.33 -23.33 -4.71
C LEU A 499 16.56 -22.10 -5.58
N SER A 500 16.79 -20.96 -4.94
CA SER A 500 17.24 -19.73 -5.58
C SER A 500 18.37 -19.08 -4.78
N LEU A 501 19.34 -18.55 -5.50
CA LEU A 501 20.47 -17.82 -4.96
C LEU A 501 20.68 -16.59 -5.84
N SER A 502 20.70 -15.40 -5.25
CA SER A 502 21.20 -14.19 -5.88
C SER A 502 22.38 -13.66 -5.09
N GLN A 503 23.39 -13.17 -5.81
CA GLN A 503 24.64 -12.72 -5.26
C GLN A 503 25.04 -11.43 -5.96
N ASP A 504 24.96 -10.32 -5.24
CA ASP A 504 25.49 -9.05 -5.70
C ASP A 504 27.02 -9.06 -5.56
N ILE A 505 27.72 -8.72 -6.64
CA ILE A 505 29.18 -8.59 -6.68
C ILE A 505 29.55 -7.18 -7.13
N ILE A 506 30.81 -6.78 -6.93
CA ILE A 506 31.27 -5.41 -7.27
C ILE A 506 31.00 -5.04 -8.74
N TYR A 507 31.00 -6.04 -9.63
CA TYR A 507 30.82 -5.86 -11.07
C TYR A 507 29.56 -6.55 -11.60
N GLY A 508 28.43 -6.47 -10.87
CA GLY A 508 27.14 -6.98 -11.33
C GLY A 508 26.45 -7.87 -10.32
N SER A 509 25.52 -8.70 -10.77
CA SER A 509 24.82 -9.69 -9.95
C SER A 509 24.83 -11.05 -10.64
N ILE A 510 24.96 -12.09 -9.84
CA ILE A 510 24.85 -13.49 -10.27
C ILE A 510 23.56 -14.05 -9.67
N SER A 511 22.75 -14.73 -10.48
CA SER A 511 21.59 -15.48 -10.04
C SER A 511 21.72 -16.96 -10.40
N LEU A 512 21.18 -17.81 -9.56
CA LEU A 512 21.06 -19.25 -9.75
C LEU A 512 19.65 -19.65 -9.30
N THR A 513 18.96 -20.41 -10.12
CA THR A 513 17.67 -21.03 -9.82
C THR A 513 17.73 -22.50 -10.16
N LEU A 514 17.29 -23.36 -9.25
CA LEU A 514 17.24 -24.80 -9.43
C LEU A 514 15.85 -25.30 -9.01
N TYR A 515 15.22 -26.02 -9.93
CA TYR A 515 14.01 -26.79 -9.72
C TYR A 515 14.34 -28.24 -10.02
N ASN A 516 14.04 -29.14 -9.09
CA ASN A 516 14.17 -30.56 -9.31
C ASN A 516 13.01 -31.28 -8.65
N GLU A 517 12.35 -32.15 -9.40
CA GLU A 517 11.18 -32.90 -8.97
C GLU A 517 11.31 -34.34 -9.43
N ASP A 518 11.28 -35.28 -8.48
CA ASP A 518 11.24 -36.70 -8.80
C ASP A 518 9.86 -37.27 -8.43
N TYR A 519 9.39 -38.22 -9.23
CA TYR A 519 8.15 -38.96 -9.04
C TYR A 519 8.44 -40.38 -8.55
N TRP A 520 7.38 -41.08 -8.09
CA TRP A 520 7.52 -42.46 -7.59
C TRP A 520 7.60 -43.53 -8.68
N ASN A 521 7.35 -43.18 -9.94
CA ASN A 521 7.50 -44.01 -11.13
C ASN A 521 8.91 -43.90 -11.77
N ASP A 522 9.87 -43.30 -11.05
CA ASP A 522 11.24 -43.03 -11.48
C ASP A 522 11.40 -41.99 -12.60
N THR A 523 10.35 -41.24 -12.97
CA THR A 523 10.50 -40.04 -13.80
C THR A 523 10.97 -38.85 -12.97
N HIS A 524 11.66 -37.91 -13.62
CA HIS A 524 12.17 -36.71 -12.96
C HIS A 524 12.20 -35.52 -13.93
N THR A 525 11.91 -34.35 -13.39
CA THR A 525 11.97 -33.07 -14.10
C THR A 525 13.01 -32.19 -13.41
N THR A 526 13.89 -31.57 -14.19
CA THR A 526 14.92 -30.67 -13.66
C THR A 526 15.03 -29.41 -14.50
N SER A 527 14.99 -28.24 -13.86
CA SER A 527 15.29 -26.96 -14.49
C SER A 527 16.37 -26.23 -13.69
N LEU A 528 17.39 -25.73 -14.38
CA LEU A 528 18.51 -24.98 -13.82
C LEU A 528 18.68 -23.70 -14.64
N GLY A 529 18.69 -22.56 -13.97
CA GLY A 529 18.97 -21.25 -14.55
C GLY A 529 20.16 -20.61 -13.86
N ILE A 530 21.09 -20.05 -14.63
CA ILE A 530 22.22 -19.26 -14.13
C ILE A 530 22.25 -17.96 -14.91
N GLY A 531 22.20 -16.82 -14.23
CA GLY A 531 22.27 -15.50 -14.83
C GLY A 531 23.44 -14.70 -14.28
N TYR A 532 24.07 -13.91 -15.13
CA TYR A 532 24.96 -12.83 -14.72
C TYR A 532 24.51 -11.56 -15.42
N ASN A 533 24.27 -10.49 -14.65
CA ASN A 533 23.84 -9.21 -15.18
C ASN A 533 24.75 -8.11 -14.64
N ASN A 534 25.08 -7.12 -15.45
CA ASN A 534 25.80 -5.94 -15.00
C ASN A 534 25.39 -4.71 -15.80
N THR A 535 25.57 -3.55 -15.19
CA THR A 535 25.35 -2.26 -15.84
C THR A 535 26.65 -1.46 -15.76
N TRP A 536 27.24 -1.17 -16.92
CA TRP A 536 28.39 -0.29 -17.03
C TRP A 536 27.97 1.06 -17.59
N HIS A 537 28.00 2.09 -16.74
CA HIS A 537 27.40 3.40 -17.01
C HIS A 537 25.90 3.26 -17.36
N ASN A 538 25.52 3.57 -18.60
CA ASN A 538 24.13 3.44 -19.06
C ASN A 538 23.90 2.14 -19.84
N VAL A 539 24.95 1.34 -20.10
CA VAL A 539 24.84 0.10 -20.89
C VAL A 539 24.61 -1.08 -19.95
N SER A 540 23.51 -1.80 -20.12
CA SER A 540 23.29 -3.06 -19.40
C SER A 540 23.63 -4.25 -20.30
N TYR A 541 24.22 -5.27 -19.70
CA TYR A 541 24.52 -6.52 -20.38
C TYR A 541 24.34 -7.71 -19.43
N GLY A 542 23.93 -8.84 -19.99
CA GLY A 542 23.69 -10.07 -19.24
C GLY A 542 24.02 -11.30 -20.05
N ILE A 543 24.34 -12.38 -19.32
CA ILE A 543 24.58 -13.72 -19.85
C ILE A 543 23.73 -14.66 -19.01
N ASN A 544 22.87 -15.45 -19.65
CA ASN A 544 22.06 -16.45 -18.97
C ASN A 544 22.29 -17.83 -19.59
N TYR A 545 22.31 -18.85 -18.75
CA TYR A 545 22.32 -20.25 -19.12
C TYR A 545 21.09 -20.92 -18.52
N SER A 546 20.35 -21.68 -19.32
CA SER A 546 19.25 -22.51 -18.85
C SER A 546 19.45 -23.96 -19.30
N TYR A 547 19.14 -24.87 -18.40
CA TYR A 547 19.05 -26.30 -18.63
C TYR A 547 17.66 -26.75 -18.19
N THR A 548 16.94 -27.44 -19.06
CA THR A 548 15.65 -28.01 -18.74
C THR A 548 15.62 -29.46 -19.22
N LEU A 549 15.23 -30.36 -18.33
CA LEU A 549 14.94 -31.75 -18.60
C LEU A 549 13.52 -31.98 -18.13
N ASN A 550 12.63 -32.33 -19.06
CA ASN A 550 11.25 -32.63 -18.76
C ASN A 550 11.09 -34.15 -18.66
N ALA A 551 10.34 -34.62 -17.67
CA ALA A 551 9.84 -35.99 -17.68
C ALA A 551 8.90 -36.16 -18.88
N ASP A 552 9.24 -37.01 -19.85
CA ASP A 552 8.31 -37.37 -20.90
C ASP A 552 7.40 -38.50 -20.41
N ASN A 553 6.09 -38.29 -20.55
CA ASN A 553 5.04 -39.26 -20.22
C ASN A 553 4.29 -39.68 -21.51
N SER A 554 4.99 -39.66 -22.66
CA SER A 554 4.42 -40.04 -23.95
C SER A 554 4.30 -41.56 -24.09
N GLN A 555 3.15 -41.97 -24.62
CA GLN A 555 2.62 -43.34 -24.59
C GLN A 555 2.81 -44.06 -25.93
N ASP A 556 3.95 -43.87 -26.59
CA ASP A 556 4.28 -44.63 -27.80
C ASP A 556 5.25 -45.76 -27.43
N GLU A 557 4.71 -46.95 -27.15
CA GLU A 557 5.45 -48.20 -26.83
C GLU A 557 6.39 -48.69 -27.97
N ASP A 558 6.50 -47.95 -29.08
CA ASP A 558 7.23 -48.35 -30.30
C ASP A 558 8.41 -47.44 -30.70
N ASP A 559 8.75 -46.38 -29.93
CA ASP A 559 9.95 -45.57 -30.19
C ASP A 559 10.87 -45.52 -28.96
N ASP A 560 12.17 -45.81 -29.15
CA ASP A 560 13.23 -45.57 -28.16
C ASP A 560 13.37 -44.04 -27.96
N THR A 561 12.49 -43.41 -27.19
CA THR A 561 12.53 -41.96 -26.92
C THR A 561 13.53 -41.66 -25.80
N GLU A 562 14.68 -41.08 -26.18
CA GLU A 562 15.69 -40.56 -25.25
C GLU A 562 15.14 -39.34 -24.48
N ASP A 563 15.41 -39.29 -23.18
CA ASP A 563 15.24 -38.10 -22.32
C ASP A 563 15.79 -36.85 -23.04
N SER A 564 14.90 -35.97 -23.52
CA SER A 564 15.30 -34.74 -24.21
C SER A 564 15.73 -33.69 -23.19
N ASN A 565 17.02 -33.31 -23.22
CA ASN A 565 17.53 -32.18 -22.45
C ASN A 565 17.74 -30.96 -23.33
N ASP A 566 17.15 -29.85 -22.92
CA ASP A 566 17.31 -28.57 -23.56
C ASP A 566 18.34 -27.75 -22.79
N GLN A 567 19.35 -27.26 -23.52
CA GLN A 567 20.39 -26.38 -23.00
C GLN A 567 20.45 -25.13 -23.86
N GLN A 568 20.45 -23.98 -23.22
CA GLN A 568 20.42 -22.70 -23.92
C GLN A 568 21.34 -21.68 -23.23
N ILE A 569 22.10 -20.95 -24.02
CA ILE A 569 22.88 -19.79 -23.58
C ILE A 569 22.34 -18.55 -24.28
N SER A 570 22.02 -17.51 -23.53
CA SER A 570 21.62 -16.21 -24.04
C SER A 570 22.56 -15.11 -23.57
N ILE A 571 22.80 -14.13 -24.45
CA ILE A 571 23.54 -12.90 -24.15
C ILE A 571 22.64 -11.75 -24.56
N ASN A 572 22.40 -10.81 -23.64
CA ASN A 572 21.57 -9.62 -23.88
C ASN A 572 22.40 -8.36 -23.61
N ILE A 573 22.32 -7.37 -24.49
CA ILE A 573 22.98 -6.07 -24.35
C ILE A 573 21.95 -4.99 -24.66
N SER A 574 21.81 -3.99 -23.81
CA SER A 574 20.94 -2.82 -24.02
C SER A 574 21.73 -1.52 -23.85
N ILE A 575 21.63 -0.65 -24.85
CA ILE A 575 22.36 0.62 -24.94
C ILE A 575 21.33 1.75 -25.10
N PRO A 576 21.08 2.57 -24.07
CA PRO A 576 20.27 3.77 -24.18
C PRO A 576 20.90 4.75 -25.17
N LEU A 577 20.07 5.26 -26.09
CA LEU A 577 20.48 6.19 -27.14
C LEU A 577 19.99 7.62 -26.86
N ASP A 578 19.66 7.97 -25.61
CA ASP A 578 19.05 9.26 -25.24
C ASP A 578 19.79 10.49 -25.77
N ALA A 579 21.11 10.40 -25.94
CA ALA A 579 21.93 11.48 -26.51
C ALA A 579 21.65 11.75 -28.00
N PHE A 580 21.21 10.75 -28.76
CA PHE A 580 20.95 10.82 -30.19
C PHE A 580 19.45 10.81 -30.51
N MET A 581 18.69 10.01 -29.76
CA MET A 581 17.26 9.78 -29.95
C MET A 581 16.63 9.59 -28.56
N PRO A 582 15.98 10.65 -28.00
CA PRO A 582 15.41 10.59 -26.67
C PRO A 582 14.42 9.43 -26.49
N SER A 583 14.43 8.78 -25.32
CA SER A 583 13.51 7.67 -25.00
C SER A 583 13.62 6.48 -25.96
N THR A 584 14.80 6.26 -26.54
CA THR A 584 15.11 5.15 -27.44
C THR A 584 16.33 4.38 -26.94
N TYR A 585 16.33 3.06 -27.06
CA TYR A 585 17.45 2.19 -26.72
C TYR A 585 17.68 1.13 -27.81
N ALA A 586 18.94 0.79 -28.04
CA ALA A 586 19.34 -0.30 -28.92
C ALA A 586 19.55 -1.59 -28.13
N THR A 587 19.14 -2.72 -28.69
CA THR A 587 19.30 -4.04 -28.08
C THR A 587 20.08 -4.98 -29.00
N TYR A 588 20.94 -5.80 -28.43
CA TYR A 588 21.52 -6.96 -29.09
C TYR A 588 21.27 -8.19 -28.23
N ASN A 589 20.70 -9.23 -28.82
CA ASN A 589 20.46 -10.51 -28.17
C ASN A 589 21.12 -11.62 -29.00
N MET A 590 21.84 -12.52 -28.35
CA MET A 590 22.32 -13.77 -28.93
C MET A 590 21.68 -14.90 -28.14
N ASN A 591 21.18 -15.92 -28.82
CA ASN A 591 20.60 -17.09 -28.19
C ASN A 591 21.10 -18.35 -28.90
N SER A 592 21.66 -19.31 -28.17
CA SER A 592 22.21 -20.54 -28.72
C SER A 592 21.70 -21.73 -27.93
N ALA A 593 21.00 -22.65 -28.58
CA ALA A 593 20.64 -23.94 -28.01
C ALA A 593 21.71 -25.01 -28.33
N LYS A 594 21.85 -26.04 -27.49
CA LYS A 594 22.82 -27.13 -27.68
C LYS A 594 22.53 -27.96 -28.94
N ASP A 595 21.28 -28.32 -29.14
CA ASP A 595 20.80 -29.12 -30.27
C ASP A 595 19.92 -28.28 -31.22
N GLY A 596 20.01 -26.94 -31.13
CA GLY A 596 19.27 -25.99 -31.97
C GLY A 596 20.16 -24.88 -32.55
N ASP A 597 19.54 -23.91 -33.21
CA ASP A 597 20.28 -22.84 -33.89
C ASP A 597 20.80 -21.75 -32.92
N THR A 598 21.88 -21.08 -33.31
CA THR A 598 22.31 -19.81 -32.77
C THR A 598 21.65 -18.65 -33.52
N THR A 599 20.80 -17.89 -32.83
CA THR A 599 20.14 -16.70 -33.34
C THR A 599 20.79 -15.44 -32.78
N HIS A 600 20.98 -14.44 -33.64
CA HIS A 600 21.47 -13.12 -33.27
C HIS A 600 20.43 -12.06 -33.68
N THR A 601 19.95 -11.26 -32.75
CA THR A 601 18.93 -10.24 -32.98
C THR A 601 19.44 -8.87 -32.59
N VAL A 602 19.33 -7.89 -33.49
CA VAL A 602 19.60 -6.47 -33.22
C VAL A 602 18.28 -5.72 -33.30
N GLY A 603 18.03 -4.80 -32.37
CA GLY A 603 16.78 -4.05 -32.31
C GLY A 603 16.93 -2.61 -31.86
N LEU A 604 15.91 -1.82 -32.17
CA LEU A 604 15.67 -0.49 -31.64
C LEU A 604 14.28 -0.45 -31.01
N ASN A 605 14.19 0.09 -29.81
CA ASN A 605 12.95 0.18 -29.04
C ASN A 605 12.82 1.57 -28.43
N GLY A 606 11.61 2.05 -28.21
CA GLY A 606 11.43 3.33 -27.55
C GLY A 606 9.98 3.73 -27.30
N THR A 607 9.80 4.93 -26.76
CA THR A 607 8.49 5.58 -26.60
C THR A 607 8.40 6.88 -27.39
N ALA A 608 7.20 7.22 -27.85
CA ALA A 608 6.91 8.40 -28.66
C ALA A 608 5.60 9.10 -28.20
N LEU A 609 5.30 10.25 -28.81
CA LEU A 609 4.19 11.17 -28.48
C LEU A 609 4.42 12.00 -27.20
N ALA A 610 3.62 13.05 -27.01
CA ALA A 610 3.79 14.02 -25.92
C ALA A 610 3.67 13.40 -24.52
N GLN A 611 2.80 12.40 -24.37
CA GLN A 611 2.59 11.67 -23.12
C GLN A 611 3.43 10.37 -23.04
N LYS A 612 4.32 10.10 -24.02
CA LYS A 612 5.09 8.83 -24.12
C LYS A 612 4.21 7.56 -24.14
N ASN A 613 2.98 7.69 -24.63
CA ASN A 613 1.96 6.65 -24.62
C ASN A 613 1.95 5.79 -25.89
N LEU A 614 2.97 5.91 -26.76
CA LEU A 614 3.21 4.98 -27.88
C LEU A 614 4.55 4.29 -27.67
N SER A 615 4.52 3.00 -27.37
CA SER A 615 5.70 2.14 -27.34
C SER A 615 5.89 1.47 -28.70
N TRP A 616 7.13 1.38 -29.17
CA TRP A 616 7.46 0.75 -30.46
C TRP A 616 8.76 -0.06 -30.37
N SER A 617 8.85 -1.11 -31.19
CA SER A 617 9.98 -2.02 -31.28
C SER A 617 10.20 -2.43 -32.74
N VAL A 618 11.45 -2.40 -33.20
CA VAL A 618 11.87 -2.90 -34.51
C VAL A 618 13.11 -3.75 -34.31
N GLN A 619 13.08 -5.00 -34.77
CA GLN A 619 14.14 -5.98 -34.54
C GLN A 619 14.39 -6.79 -35.82
N GLU A 620 15.65 -7.09 -36.09
CA GLU A 620 16.08 -7.99 -37.16
C GLU A 620 17.01 -9.05 -36.57
N GLY A 621 16.73 -10.31 -36.90
CA GLY A 621 17.42 -11.50 -36.45
C GLY A 621 18.11 -12.25 -37.59
N TYR A 622 19.17 -12.98 -37.26
CA TYR A 622 19.84 -13.91 -38.15
C TYR A 622 20.13 -15.22 -37.43
N SER A 623 19.70 -16.33 -38.04
CA SER A 623 19.88 -17.69 -37.55
C SER A 623 21.04 -18.36 -38.29
N SER A 624 22.04 -18.85 -37.55
CA SER A 624 23.35 -19.22 -38.10
C SER A 624 23.36 -20.54 -38.89
N GLN A 625 22.63 -21.55 -38.43
CA GLN A 625 22.55 -22.89 -38.99
C GLN A 625 21.54 -22.93 -40.13
N GLU A 626 20.35 -22.35 -39.92
CA GLU A 626 19.32 -22.17 -40.96
C GLU A 626 19.78 -21.19 -42.05
N LYS A 627 20.74 -20.31 -41.73
CA LYS A 627 21.18 -19.18 -42.58
C LYS A 627 20.01 -18.30 -43.01
N ALA A 628 19.03 -18.16 -42.13
CA ALA A 628 17.79 -17.44 -42.34
C ALA A 628 17.78 -16.13 -41.58
N THR A 629 17.01 -15.16 -42.08
CA THR A 629 16.71 -13.91 -41.38
C THR A 629 15.32 -13.95 -40.79
N SER A 630 15.15 -13.37 -39.62
CA SER A 630 13.86 -13.11 -39.01
C SER A 630 13.72 -11.62 -38.70
N GLY A 631 12.50 -11.13 -38.59
CA GLY A 631 12.25 -9.72 -38.27
C GLY A 631 10.97 -9.57 -37.48
N ASN A 632 10.92 -8.54 -36.63
CA ASN A 632 9.74 -8.21 -35.85
C ASN A 632 9.58 -6.69 -35.73
N VAL A 633 8.38 -6.20 -36.03
CA VAL A 633 7.98 -4.82 -35.78
C VAL A 633 6.71 -4.84 -34.95
N SER A 634 6.70 -4.12 -33.83
CA SER A 634 5.52 -4.01 -32.98
C SER A 634 5.32 -2.59 -32.45
N ALA A 635 4.07 -2.24 -32.18
CA ALA A 635 3.67 -0.99 -31.58
C ALA A 635 2.51 -1.20 -30.60
N THR A 636 2.53 -0.46 -29.49
CA THR A 636 1.45 -0.43 -28.50
C THR A 636 1.13 1.01 -28.15
N TYR A 637 -0.12 1.40 -28.31
CA TYR A 637 -0.64 2.73 -28.02
C TYR A 637 -1.59 2.68 -26.83
N ASN A 638 -1.20 3.32 -25.73
CA ASN A 638 -2.02 3.47 -24.52
C ASN A 638 -2.88 4.74 -24.65
N GLY A 639 -4.10 4.57 -25.16
CA GLY A 639 -5.03 5.67 -25.36
C GLY A 639 -5.91 5.92 -24.13
N THR A 640 -6.61 7.05 -24.11
CA THR A 640 -7.58 7.39 -23.05
C THR A 640 -8.75 6.43 -22.96
N TYR A 641 -9.17 5.88 -24.10
CA TYR A 641 -10.39 5.07 -24.20
C TYR A 641 -10.13 3.58 -24.35
N ALA A 642 -8.90 3.19 -24.69
CA ALA A 642 -8.46 1.80 -24.90
C ALA A 642 -6.95 1.77 -25.16
N ASP A 643 -6.34 0.61 -24.91
CA ASP A 643 -5.03 0.26 -25.43
C ASP A 643 -5.18 -0.51 -26.75
N ILE A 644 -4.30 -0.21 -27.71
CA ILE A 644 -4.26 -0.87 -29.01
C ILE A 644 -2.83 -1.35 -29.23
N ASN A 645 -2.68 -2.62 -29.59
CA ASN A 645 -1.38 -3.19 -29.97
C ASN A 645 -1.47 -3.84 -31.34
N GLY A 646 -0.33 -3.89 -32.02
CA GLY A 646 -0.19 -4.59 -33.28
C GLY A 646 1.26 -4.88 -33.58
N GLY A 647 1.51 -5.96 -34.29
CA GLY A 647 2.85 -6.36 -34.68
C GLY A 647 2.86 -7.27 -35.87
N TYR A 648 4.00 -7.29 -36.54
CA TYR A 648 4.28 -8.16 -37.68
C TYR A 648 5.63 -8.79 -37.48
N SER A 649 5.69 -10.11 -37.53
CA SER A 649 6.94 -10.86 -37.53
C SER A 649 7.01 -11.78 -38.73
N TYR A 650 8.23 -12.04 -39.17
CA TYR A 650 8.51 -13.03 -40.19
C TYR A 650 9.78 -13.81 -39.83
N ASP A 651 9.83 -15.04 -40.29
CA ASP A 651 11.02 -15.86 -40.40
C ASP A 651 10.97 -16.65 -41.72
N ASN A 652 11.79 -17.68 -41.86
CA ASN A 652 11.85 -18.48 -43.08
C ASN A 652 10.68 -19.46 -43.24
N HIS A 653 9.96 -19.76 -42.16
CA HIS A 653 8.88 -20.74 -42.10
C HIS A 653 7.51 -20.08 -41.98
N MET A 654 7.42 -18.92 -41.33
CA MET A 654 6.15 -18.30 -40.99
C MET A 654 6.17 -16.77 -41.12
N ARG A 655 5.02 -16.21 -41.47
CA ARG A 655 4.72 -14.77 -41.34
C ARG A 655 3.53 -14.60 -40.43
N ARG A 656 3.70 -13.86 -39.34
CA ARG A 656 2.68 -13.67 -38.31
C ARG A 656 2.28 -12.20 -38.21
N LEU A 657 0.98 -11.93 -38.32
CA LEU A 657 0.38 -10.63 -38.04
C LEU A 657 -0.42 -10.73 -36.74
N ASN A 658 -0.04 -9.95 -35.74
CA ASN A 658 -0.73 -9.87 -34.45
C ASN A 658 -1.45 -8.53 -34.33
N TYR A 659 -2.66 -8.54 -33.79
CA TYR A 659 -3.41 -7.33 -33.47
C TYR A 659 -4.19 -7.52 -32.17
N GLY A 660 -4.36 -6.44 -31.41
CA GLY A 660 -5.10 -6.49 -30.17
C GLY A 660 -5.67 -5.15 -29.74
N VAL A 661 -6.80 -5.21 -29.05
CA VAL A 661 -7.43 -4.06 -28.40
C VAL A 661 -7.94 -4.47 -27.04
N GLN A 662 -7.68 -3.66 -26.03
CA GLN A 662 -8.17 -3.89 -24.68
C GLN A 662 -8.56 -2.58 -24.01
N GLY A 663 -9.55 -2.62 -23.13
CA GLY A 663 -10.07 -1.43 -22.48
C GLY A 663 -11.11 -1.75 -21.43
N GLY A 664 -11.63 -0.68 -20.85
CA GLY A 664 -12.66 -0.71 -19.83
C GLY A 664 -13.90 0.09 -20.23
N VAL A 665 -15.05 -0.38 -19.77
CA VAL A 665 -16.33 0.32 -19.86
C VAL A 665 -16.90 0.44 -18.46
N LEU A 666 -17.14 1.67 -18.02
CA LEU A 666 -17.79 1.97 -16.75
C LEU A 666 -19.14 2.63 -17.00
N LEU A 667 -20.22 1.93 -16.67
CA LEU A 667 -21.57 2.46 -16.68
C LEU A 667 -21.96 2.87 -15.26
N HIS A 668 -22.20 4.17 -15.07
CA HIS A 668 -22.55 4.76 -13.79
C HIS A 668 -23.74 5.71 -13.93
N ARG A 669 -24.25 6.24 -12.81
CA ARG A 669 -25.43 7.15 -12.79
C ARG A 669 -25.33 8.39 -13.72
N ASN A 670 -24.13 8.75 -14.16
CA ASN A 670 -23.90 9.92 -15.02
C ASN A 670 -23.58 9.54 -16.48
N GLY A 671 -23.73 8.27 -16.86
CA GLY A 671 -23.55 7.77 -18.23
C GLY A 671 -22.50 6.67 -18.33
N LEU A 672 -21.99 6.48 -19.54
CA LEU A 672 -20.95 5.51 -19.88
C LEU A 672 -19.63 6.24 -20.07
N THR A 673 -18.58 5.78 -19.41
CA THR A 673 -17.21 6.29 -19.55
C THR A 673 -16.32 5.13 -20.00
N LEU A 674 -15.58 5.32 -21.10
CA LEU A 674 -14.59 4.37 -21.58
C LEU A 674 -13.23 4.64 -20.92
N SER A 675 -12.40 3.62 -20.81
CA SER A 675 -11.09 3.72 -20.17
C SER A 675 -10.08 2.75 -20.75
N GLN A 676 -8.83 2.90 -20.35
CA GLN A 676 -7.84 1.82 -20.37
C GLN A 676 -8.36 0.61 -19.55
N PRO A 677 -7.75 -0.58 -19.69
CA PRO A 677 -8.07 -1.73 -18.85
C PRO A 677 -8.06 -1.37 -17.38
N MET A 678 -9.13 -1.73 -16.69
CA MET A 678 -9.35 -1.41 -15.28
C MET A 678 -8.91 -2.59 -14.41
N ASP A 679 -8.36 -2.30 -13.23
CA ASP A 679 -8.24 -3.28 -12.16
C ASP A 679 -9.58 -3.42 -11.40
N ASP A 680 -9.59 -4.23 -10.34
CA ASP A 680 -10.82 -4.46 -9.56
C ASP A 680 -11.30 -3.19 -8.82
N THR A 681 -10.37 -2.42 -8.25
CA THR A 681 -10.65 -1.19 -7.50
C THR A 681 -10.28 0.04 -8.33
N ILE A 682 -11.24 0.92 -8.59
CA ILE A 682 -11.07 2.06 -9.50
C ILE A 682 -11.65 3.36 -8.96
N ILE A 683 -11.17 4.48 -9.50
CA ILE A 683 -11.69 5.81 -9.18
C ILE A 683 -12.28 6.46 -10.44
N LEU A 684 -13.58 6.81 -10.38
CA LEU A 684 -14.25 7.61 -11.39
C LEU A 684 -14.01 9.10 -11.13
N VAL A 685 -13.25 9.75 -12.00
CA VAL A 685 -13.13 11.21 -12.05
C VAL A 685 -14.39 11.80 -12.66
N LYS A 686 -15.00 12.76 -11.96
CA LYS A 686 -16.12 13.57 -12.42
C LYS A 686 -15.72 15.04 -12.37
N ALA A 687 -15.39 15.61 -13.52
CA ALA A 687 -15.07 17.04 -13.70
C ALA A 687 -15.91 17.62 -14.86
N PRO A 688 -17.23 17.79 -14.71
CA PRO A 688 -18.13 18.05 -15.83
C PRO A 688 -17.70 19.24 -16.70
N GLY A 689 -17.51 19.01 -18.00
CA GLY A 689 -17.10 20.04 -18.96
C GLY A 689 -15.60 20.36 -19.01
N ALA A 690 -14.78 19.82 -18.09
CA ALA A 690 -13.32 19.85 -18.21
C ALA A 690 -12.85 18.66 -19.06
N ALA A 691 -12.87 18.81 -20.38
CA ALA A 691 -12.51 17.77 -21.34
C ALA A 691 -11.04 17.84 -21.78
N GLY A 692 -10.40 16.69 -21.92
CA GLY A 692 -8.99 16.54 -22.32
C GLY A 692 -8.02 17.01 -21.23
N VAL A 693 -8.39 16.81 -19.96
CA VAL A 693 -7.55 17.15 -18.80
C VAL A 693 -6.83 15.89 -18.35
N PRO A 694 -5.49 15.84 -18.40
CA PRO A 694 -4.73 14.68 -17.94
C PRO A 694 -4.90 14.44 -16.45
N VAL A 695 -4.92 13.16 -16.06
CA VAL A 695 -4.79 12.75 -14.67
C VAL A 695 -3.30 12.57 -14.37
N ASN A 696 -2.81 13.20 -13.29
CA ASN A 696 -1.40 13.09 -12.93
C ASN A 696 -1.03 11.66 -12.56
N ASN A 697 0.21 11.27 -12.86
CA ASN A 697 0.76 9.92 -12.66
C ASN A 697 0.08 8.81 -13.48
N GLU A 698 -0.82 9.16 -14.40
CA GLU A 698 -1.52 8.21 -15.26
C GLU A 698 -1.19 8.47 -16.73
N THR A 699 -0.44 7.55 -17.35
CA THR A 699 -0.02 7.72 -18.76
C THR A 699 -1.18 7.44 -19.71
N GLY A 700 -1.54 8.41 -20.55
CA GLY A 700 -2.62 8.25 -21.52
C GLY A 700 -4.04 8.47 -20.97
N VAL A 701 -4.21 8.71 -19.66
CA VAL A 701 -5.52 8.89 -19.03
C VAL A 701 -5.90 10.36 -18.96
N ASP A 702 -6.80 10.76 -19.85
CA ASP A 702 -7.38 12.10 -19.92
C ASP A 702 -8.89 12.06 -19.64
N THR A 703 -9.47 13.18 -19.22
CA THR A 703 -10.93 13.30 -19.18
C THR A 703 -11.57 13.28 -20.57
N ASP A 704 -12.66 12.54 -20.71
CA ASP A 704 -13.45 12.46 -21.93
C ASP A 704 -14.09 13.80 -22.32
N PHE A 705 -14.80 13.82 -23.45
CA PHE A 705 -15.49 15.02 -23.93
C PHE A 705 -16.55 15.58 -22.97
N ARG A 706 -17.01 14.81 -21.98
CA ARG A 706 -17.95 15.21 -20.93
C ARG A 706 -17.24 15.64 -19.65
N GLY A 707 -15.95 15.36 -19.52
CA GLY A 707 -15.14 15.62 -18.32
C GLY A 707 -15.11 14.45 -17.33
N TYR A 708 -15.24 13.21 -17.80
CA TYR A 708 -15.13 12.00 -16.99
C TYR A 708 -13.91 11.18 -17.40
N ALA A 709 -13.21 10.60 -16.43
CA ALA A 709 -12.14 9.64 -16.65
C ALA A 709 -12.26 8.50 -15.63
N VAL A 710 -11.64 7.37 -15.92
CA VAL A 710 -11.46 6.29 -14.95
C VAL A 710 -9.96 6.18 -14.68
N VAL A 711 -9.60 6.28 -13.41
CA VAL A 711 -8.27 5.89 -12.93
C VAL A 711 -8.27 4.37 -12.81
N PRO A 712 -7.44 3.66 -13.60
CA PRO A 712 -7.59 2.22 -13.80
C PRO A 712 -7.14 1.40 -12.60
N TYR A 713 -6.36 1.95 -11.66
CA TYR A 713 -5.94 1.26 -10.45
C TYR A 713 -6.06 2.17 -9.22
N ALA A 714 -6.45 1.59 -8.08
CA ALA A 714 -6.43 2.24 -6.78
C ALA A 714 -6.15 1.20 -5.69
N SER A 715 -5.35 1.59 -4.70
CA SER A 715 -5.02 0.70 -3.58
C SER A 715 -6.22 0.62 -2.61
N PRO A 716 -6.83 -0.56 -2.40
CA PRO A 716 -7.97 -0.69 -1.50
C PRO A 716 -7.57 -0.45 -0.05
N TYR A 717 -8.47 0.12 0.75
CA TYR A 717 -8.32 0.51 2.16
C TYR A 717 -7.23 1.55 2.46
N HIS A 718 -6.58 2.09 1.41
CA HIS A 718 -5.50 3.07 1.52
C HIS A 718 -5.93 4.42 0.95
N ARG A 719 -5.25 5.50 1.38
CA ARG A 719 -5.51 6.86 0.87
C ARG A 719 -4.92 7.01 -0.53
N ASN A 720 -5.78 7.16 -1.53
CA ASN A 720 -5.43 7.39 -2.92
C ASN A 720 -5.64 8.87 -3.25
N GLU A 721 -4.57 9.58 -3.59
CA GLU A 721 -4.66 10.95 -4.09
C GLU A 721 -4.80 10.95 -5.61
N VAL A 722 -5.92 11.47 -6.11
CA VAL A 722 -6.13 11.73 -7.53
C VAL A 722 -5.95 13.22 -7.76
N SER A 723 -5.18 13.61 -8.77
CA SER A 723 -5.01 15.02 -9.13
C SER A 723 -5.06 15.23 -10.64
N LEU A 724 -5.54 16.40 -11.05
CA LEU A 724 -5.74 16.77 -12.46
C LEU A 724 -4.70 17.81 -12.88
N ASP A 725 -4.07 17.61 -14.04
CA ASP A 725 -3.11 18.55 -14.61
C ASP A 725 -3.85 19.74 -15.25
N THR A 726 -3.72 20.91 -14.63
CA THR A 726 -4.35 22.15 -15.10
C THR A 726 -3.48 22.96 -16.05
N THR A 727 -2.24 22.56 -16.32
CA THR A 727 -1.31 23.34 -17.17
C THR A 727 -1.80 23.50 -18.61
N GLY A 728 -2.44 22.44 -19.15
CA GLY A 728 -3.01 22.40 -20.50
C GLY A 728 -4.51 22.67 -20.58
N ILE A 729 -5.19 23.00 -19.47
CA ILE A 729 -6.65 23.13 -19.47
C ILE A 729 -7.12 24.29 -20.36
N ARG A 730 -8.31 24.15 -20.96
CA ARG A 730 -8.90 25.22 -21.77
C ARG A 730 -9.03 26.49 -20.92
N LYS A 731 -8.65 27.63 -21.49
CA LYS A 731 -8.58 28.93 -20.79
C LYS A 731 -9.89 29.39 -20.14
N ASN A 732 -11.03 28.89 -20.61
CA ASN A 732 -12.35 29.19 -20.08
C ASN A 732 -12.84 28.20 -19.01
N ILE A 733 -11.95 27.38 -18.45
CA ILE A 733 -12.28 26.38 -17.44
C ILE A 733 -11.36 26.57 -16.25
N GLU A 734 -11.95 26.62 -15.06
CA GLU A 734 -11.23 26.56 -13.78
C GLU A 734 -11.74 25.37 -12.96
N LEU A 735 -10.83 24.66 -12.29
CA LEU A 735 -11.16 23.69 -11.25
C LEU A 735 -11.00 24.34 -9.87
N ILE A 736 -12.00 24.18 -9.00
CA ILE A 736 -11.94 24.73 -7.62
C ILE A 736 -10.93 23.96 -6.78
N ASP A 737 -10.99 22.63 -6.89
CA ASP A 737 -10.03 21.71 -6.29
C ASP A 737 -9.29 21.02 -7.43
N THR A 738 -7.98 20.83 -7.30
CA THR A 738 -7.17 20.10 -8.31
C THR A 738 -6.74 18.72 -7.84
N SER A 739 -6.91 18.41 -6.55
CA SER A 739 -6.68 17.06 -5.99
C SER A 739 -7.76 16.64 -5.00
N LYS A 740 -7.95 15.32 -4.86
CA LYS A 740 -8.85 14.68 -3.90
C LYS A 740 -8.19 13.41 -3.37
N THR A 741 -8.32 13.18 -2.07
CA THR A 741 -7.93 11.93 -1.41
C THR A 741 -9.16 11.08 -1.12
N LEU A 742 -9.11 9.81 -1.48
CA LEU A 742 -10.20 8.83 -1.36
C LEU A 742 -9.69 7.52 -0.78
N VAL A 743 -10.54 6.75 -0.10
CA VAL A 743 -10.19 5.45 0.49
C VAL A 743 -11.18 4.39 0.02
N PRO A 744 -10.98 3.74 -1.14
CA PRO A 744 -11.90 2.73 -1.65
C PRO A 744 -11.81 1.41 -0.89
N THR A 745 -12.91 0.68 -0.68
CA THR A 745 -12.85 -0.76 -0.32
C THR A 745 -12.46 -1.61 -1.52
N ARG A 746 -12.13 -2.90 -1.31
CA ARG A 746 -11.74 -3.80 -2.41
C ARG A 746 -12.89 -3.91 -3.43
N GLY A 747 -12.53 -3.77 -4.70
CA GLY A 747 -13.46 -3.82 -5.83
C GLY A 747 -14.38 -2.61 -5.94
N ALA A 748 -14.21 -1.56 -5.13
CA ALA A 748 -15.08 -0.39 -5.13
C ALA A 748 -14.84 0.50 -6.36
N VAL A 749 -15.93 1.19 -6.76
CA VAL A 749 -15.86 2.29 -7.73
C VAL A 749 -16.10 3.58 -6.97
N VAL A 750 -15.06 4.30 -6.59
CA VAL A 750 -15.21 5.55 -5.83
C VAL A 750 -15.23 6.75 -6.76
N ARG A 751 -15.99 7.81 -6.42
CA ARG A 751 -16.12 9.00 -7.26
C ARG A 751 -15.26 10.15 -6.73
N ALA A 752 -14.26 10.57 -7.51
CA ALA A 752 -13.56 11.84 -7.32
C ALA A 752 -14.33 12.97 -8.02
N GLU A 753 -15.07 13.76 -7.25
CA GLU A 753 -15.85 14.88 -7.80
C GLU A 753 -15.09 16.21 -7.73
N TYR A 754 -14.84 16.78 -8.91
CA TYR A 754 -14.21 18.08 -9.10
C TYR A 754 -15.22 19.09 -9.62
N LYS A 755 -15.32 20.23 -8.94
CA LYS A 755 -16.19 21.33 -9.37
C LYS A 755 -15.48 22.15 -10.44
N THR A 756 -16.15 22.27 -11.58
CA THR A 756 -15.68 22.97 -12.77
C THR A 756 -16.45 24.27 -12.97
N ASN A 757 -15.72 25.39 -13.08
CA ASN A 757 -16.29 26.68 -13.44
C ASN A 757 -16.00 26.96 -14.92
N ILE A 758 -17.03 26.89 -15.75
CA ILE A 758 -16.93 27.12 -17.19
C ILE A 758 -17.36 28.55 -17.51
N GLY A 759 -16.46 29.35 -18.07
CA GLY A 759 -16.71 30.74 -18.45
C GLY A 759 -15.43 31.57 -18.46
N TYR A 760 -15.58 32.89 -18.56
CA TYR A 760 -14.44 33.80 -18.54
C TYR A 760 -13.84 33.90 -17.14
N LYS A 761 -12.53 34.11 -17.08
CA LYS A 761 -11.78 34.41 -15.86
C LYS A 761 -11.46 35.90 -15.86
N ALA A 762 -11.72 36.57 -14.74
CA ALA A 762 -11.38 37.97 -14.58
C ALA A 762 -10.81 38.27 -13.21
N LEU A 763 -9.76 39.08 -13.18
CA LEU A 763 -9.32 39.80 -11.99
C LEU A 763 -10.03 41.16 -12.01
N MET A 764 -11.06 41.30 -11.18
CA MET A 764 -11.88 42.51 -11.12
C MET A 764 -11.44 43.42 -9.99
N VAL A 765 -11.10 44.67 -10.30
CA VAL A 765 -10.80 45.72 -9.32
C VAL A 765 -12.09 46.47 -9.01
N LEU A 766 -12.60 46.30 -7.80
CA LEU A 766 -13.88 46.83 -7.34
C LEU A 766 -13.71 48.09 -6.50
N THR A 767 -14.35 49.17 -6.94
CA THR A 767 -14.37 50.46 -6.23
C THR A 767 -15.79 50.83 -5.82
N ARG A 768 -15.95 51.51 -4.68
CA ARG A 768 -17.22 52.06 -4.22
C ARG A 768 -17.51 53.39 -4.94
N ILE A 769 -18.75 53.90 -4.83
CA ILE A 769 -19.15 55.23 -5.36
C ILE A 769 -18.21 56.36 -4.93
N ASN A 770 -17.58 56.26 -3.75
CA ASN A 770 -16.63 57.24 -3.23
C ASN A 770 -15.17 57.00 -3.67
N ASN A 771 -14.93 56.17 -4.69
CA ASN A 771 -13.60 55.78 -5.19
C ASN A 771 -12.70 55.05 -4.18
N LEU A 772 -13.22 54.61 -3.04
CA LEU A 772 -12.49 53.73 -2.13
C LEU A 772 -12.61 52.27 -2.59
N PRO A 773 -11.58 51.43 -2.41
CA PRO A 773 -11.68 50.00 -2.71
C PRO A 773 -12.77 49.34 -1.86
N VAL A 774 -13.40 48.30 -2.42
CA VAL A 774 -14.25 47.42 -1.61
C VAL A 774 -13.39 46.76 -0.52
N PRO A 775 -13.89 46.60 0.72
CA PRO A 775 -13.10 46.05 1.82
C PRO A 775 -12.67 44.62 1.57
N PHE A 776 -11.51 44.30 2.12
CA PHE A 776 -11.01 42.93 2.21
C PHE A 776 -12.05 42.01 2.88
N GLY A 777 -12.21 40.80 2.35
CA GLY A 777 -13.16 39.80 2.85
C GLY A 777 -14.61 39.99 2.40
N ALA A 778 -14.91 41.03 1.60
CA ALA A 778 -16.24 41.15 0.98
C ALA A 778 -16.51 39.96 0.04
N THR A 779 -17.72 39.42 0.08
CA THR A 779 -18.14 38.32 -0.80
C THR A 779 -18.70 38.87 -2.10
N VAL A 780 -18.27 38.33 -3.23
CA VAL A 780 -18.77 38.64 -4.58
C VAL A 780 -19.51 37.42 -5.11
N SER A 781 -20.80 37.53 -5.40
CA SER A 781 -21.61 36.45 -5.97
C SER A 781 -22.40 36.91 -7.19
N SER A 782 -22.72 35.98 -8.10
CA SER A 782 -23.55 36.30 -9.26
C SER A 782 -25.01 36.51 -8.86
N LEU A 783 -25.65 37.58 -9.35
CA LEU A 783 -27.08 37.81 -9.10
C LEU A 783 -27.98 36.84 -9.87
N THR A 784 -27.52 36.33 -11.01
CA THR A 784 -28.30 35.40 -11.86
C THR A 784 -28.08 33.94 -11.48
N LYS A 785 -26.95 33.63 -10.84
CA LYS A 785 -26.57 32.29 -10.37
C LYS A 785 -25.91 32.38 -8.99
N PRO A 786 -26.66 32.71 -7.92
CA PRO A 786 -26.09 32.94 -6.60
C PRO A 786 -25.40 31.71 -6.00
N ASP A 787 -25.79 30.50 -6.41
CA ASP A 787 -25.19 29.23 -5.96
C ASP A 787 -23.86 28.89 -6.67
N ASN A 788 -23.50 29.62 -7.74
CA ASN A 788 -22.42 29.25 -8.65
C ASN A 788 -21.07 29.88 -8.25
N HIS A 789 -20.71 29.72 -6.96
CA HIS A 789 -19.49 30.18 -6.32
C HIS A 789 -19.48 31.68 -5.94
N SER A 790 -19.09 31.96 -4.68
CA SER A 790 -18.80 33.30 -4.16
C SER A 790 -17.29 33.48 -4.02
N SER A 791 -16.74 34.51 -4.65
CA SER A 791 -15.34 34.89 -4.47
C SER A 791 -15.20 35.90 -3.34
N PHE A 792 -13.96 36.12 -2.89
CA PHE A 792 -13.63 37.11 -1.88
C PHE A 792 -12.82 38.25 -2.49
N VAL A 793 -13.08 39.45 -1.99
CA VAL A 793 -12.27 40.62 -2.28
C VAL A 793 -11.01 40.57 -1.44
N GLY A 794 -9.87 40.54 -2.10
CA GLY A 794 -8.54 40.65 -1.51
C GLY A 794 -8.11 42.11 -1.33
N ASP A 795 -6.81 42.31 -1.36
CA ASP A 795 -6.15 43.60 -1.26
C ASP A 795 -6.51 44.54 -2.42
N ALA A 796 -6.53 45.84 -2.14
CA ALA A 796 -6.88 46.91 -3.08
C ALA A 796 -8.23 46.74 -3.82
N GLY A 797 -9.18 45.98 -3.25
CA GLY A 797 -10.49 45.76 -3.87
C GLY A 797 -10.48 44.73 -5.01
N GLN A 798 -9.43 43.91 -5.12
CA GLN A 798 -9.31 42.90 -6.19
C GLN A 798 -10.12 41.65 -5.88
N ALA A 799 -10.83 41.10 -6.87
CA ALA A 799 -11.56 39.84 -6.76
C ALA A 799 -11.24 38.93 -7.95
N TRP A 800 -10.83 37.69 -7.66
CA TRP A 800 -10.65 36.65 -8.68
C TRP A 800 -12.00 36.00 -9.00
N LEU A 801 -12.46 36.14 -10.22
CA LEU A 801 -13.77 35.64 -10.65
C LEU A 801 -13.60 34.66 -11.80
N THR A 802 -14.24 33.50 -11.69
CA THR A 802 -14.18 32.43 -12.69
C THR A 802 -15.58 32.01 -13.11
N GLY A 803 -15.74 31.45 -14.31
CA GLY A 803 -17.05 31.03 -14.78
C GLY A 803 -17.98 32.19 -15.14
N LEU A 804 -17.42 33.36 -15.46
CA LEU A 804 -18.21 34.54 -15.82
C LEU A 804 -18.87 34.37 -17.20
N GLU A 805 -20.07 34.89 -17.35
CA GLU A 805 -20.72 35.05 -18.64
C GLU A 805 -20.11 36.24 -19.39
N LYS A 806 -20.44 36.43 -20.67
CA LYS A 806 -19.89 37.55 -21.45
C LYS A 806 -20.30 38.92 -20.88
N GLN A 807 -21.43 38.99 -20.19
CA GLN A 807 -21.91 40.17 -19.48
C GLN A 807 -22.81 39.71 -18.33
N GLY A 808 -22.85 40.44 -17.22
CA GLY A 808 -23.67 40.04 -16.09
C GLY A 808 -23.71 41.08 -14.97
N ARG A 809 -24.39 40.71 -13.88
CA ARG A 809 -24.44 41.51 -12.65
C ARG A 809 -23.98 40.69 -11.46
N LEU A 810 -23.14 41.29 -10.63
CA LEU A 810 -22.60 40.71 -9.40
C LEU A 810 -23.14 41.48 -8.20
N LEU A 811 -23.38 40.76 -7.10
CA LEU A 811 -23.68 41.32 -5.79
C LEU A 811 -22.42 41.23 -4.93
N VAL A 812 -22.01 42.36 -4.37
CA VAL A 812 -20.89 42.46 -3.45
C VAL A 812 -21.44 42.77 -2.07
N LYS A 813 -21.04 42.02 -1.04
CA LYS A 813 -21.53 42.17 0.34
C LYS A 813 -20.38 42.08 1.34
N TRP A 814 -20.26 43.03 2.25
CA TRP A 814 -19.27 43.02 3.35
C TRP A 814 -19.92 43.18 4.74
N GLY A 815 -21.25 43.28 4.80
CA GLY A 815 -21.98 43.43 6.06
C GLY A 815 -23.47 43.14 5.92
N PRO A 816 -24.22 43.16 7.02
CA PRO A 816 -25.63 42.80 7.04
C PRO A 816 -26.56 43.94 6.60
N THR A 817 -26.10 45.19 6.58
CA THR A 817 -26.95 46.35 6.27
C THR A 817 -27.07 46.61 4.77
N ALA A 818 -28.09 47.36 4.36
CA ALA A 818 -28.24 47.77 2.96
C ALA A 818 -27.11 48.68 2.47
N ALA A 819 -26.42 49.38 3.37
CA ALA A 819 -25.24 50.19 3.07
C ALA A 819 -23.96 49.33 2.90
N ASP A 820 -24.01 48.05 3.30
CA ASP A 820 -22.88 47.12 3.25
C ASP A 820 -22.93 46.15 2.06
N ARG A 821 -23.66 46.53 1.02
CA ARG A 821 -23.77 45.78 -0.23
C ARG A 821 -23.86 46.74 -1.42
N CYS A 822 -23.39 46.30 -2.57
CA CYS A 822 -23.51 47.03 -3.83
C CYS A 822 -23.58 46.06 -5.01
N GLN A 823 -24.00 46.55 -6.18
CA GLN A 823 -24.09 45.77 -7.40
C GLN A 823 -23.11 46.25 -8.45
N VAL A 824 -22.53 45.30 -9.18
CA VAL A 824 -21.57 45.57 -10.25
C VAL A 824 -22.14 45.00 -11.55
N SER A 825 -22.22 45.81 -12.60
CA SER A 825 -22.50 45.30 -13.95
C SER A 825 -21.18 45.21 -14.71
N TYR A 826 -20.88 44.09 -15.35
CA TYR A 826 -19.64 43.89 -16.08
C TYR A 826 -19.91 43.41 -17.51
N ARG A 827 -18.93 43.63 -18.40
CA ARG A 827 -18.93 43.12 -19.77
C ARG A 827 -17.52 42.74 -20.21
N ILE A 828 -17.35 41.49 -20.60
CA ILE A 828 -16.09 40.97 -21.12
C ILE A 828 -15.78 41.58 -22.50
N PRO A 829 -14.56 42.10 -22.75
CA PRO A 829 -14.15 42.64 -24.04
C PRO A 829 -14.30 41.62 -25.19
N SER A 830 -14.53 42.12 -26.41
CA SER A 830 -14.69 41.27 -27.61
C SER A 830 -13.41 40.55 -28.03
N SER A 831 -12.25 41.11 -27.69
CA SER A 831 -10.92 40.55 -27.94
C SER A 831 -10.35 40.09 -26.61
N PRO A 832 -10.49 38.80 -26.26
CA PRO A 832 -10.00 38.29 -24.98
C PRO A 832 -8.46 38.32 -24.92
N SER A 833 -7.94 38.48 -23.72
CA SER A 833 -6.52 38.46 -23.41
C SER A 833 -5.85 37.15 -23.84
N ALA A 834 -4.61 37.24 -24.33
CA ALA A 834 -3.79 36.08 -24.65
C ALA A 834 -3.55 35.16 -23.44
N SER A 835 -3.59 35.70 -22.21
CA SER A 835 -3.47 34.90 -20.98
C SER A 835 -4.74 34.11 -20.63
N GLY A 836 -5.89 34.43 -21.24
CA GLY A 836 -7.19 33.87 -20.85
C GLY A 836 -7.79 34.48 -19.58
N VAL A 837 -7.15 35.50 -19.02
CA VAL A 837 -7.59 36.24 -17.82
C VAL A 837 -7.78 37.70 -18.20
N GLU A 838 -8.97 38.24 -17.91
CA GLU A 838 -9.33 39.63 -18.14
C GLU A 838 -9.10 40.47 -16.89
N ILE A 839 -8.58 41.70 -17.05
CA ILE A 839 -8.50 42.66 -15.95
C ILE A 839 -9.61 43.68 -16.15
N LEU A 840 -10.55 43.76 -15.20
CA LEU A 840 -11.71 44.64 -15.27
C LEU A 840 -11.66 45.64 -14.12
N HIS A 841 -11.94 46.91 -14.41
CA HIS A 841 -12.10 47.94 -13.40
C HIS A 841 -13.56 48.34 -13.37
N GLU A 842 -14.26 48.00 -12.29
CA GLU A 842 -15.69 48.21 -12.20
C GLU A 842 -16.05 48.97 -10.92
N GLN A 843 -17.04 49.87 -11.05
CA GLN A 843 -17.56 50.63 -9.93
C GLN A 843 -18.83 49.94 -9.40
N CYS A 844 -18.88 49.74 -8.10
CA CYS A 844 -19.96 49.10 -7.38
C CYS A 844 -20.99 50.16 -6.97
N GLN A 845 -22.25 49.97 -7.40
CA GLN A 845 -23.37 50.90 -7.22
C GLN A 845 -24.33 50.50 -6.11
#